data_AF-A0A6A7RQB5-F1
#
_entry.id   AF-A0A6A7RQB5-F1
#
_cell.length_a   1.000
_cell.length_b   1.000
_cell.length_c   1.000
_cell.angle_alpha   90.00
_cell.angle_beta   90.00
_cell.angle_gamma   90.00
#
_symmetry.space_group_name_H-M   'P 1'
#
loop_
_entity.id
_entity.type
_entity.pdbx_description
1 polymer ?
#
loop_
_entity_poly.entity_id
_entity_poly.type
_entity_poly.pdbx_seq_one_letter_code
_entity_poly.pdbx_strand_id
1 'polypeptide(L)'
;MPATTHIPKSTRKGSITVTVADSGGDGAVLRGAWVSLYAHPDDVDRSDFPDTNWQPEPRNWLASERTDGAGQVTFAELDPACYLVKYEHHPKMLAQCVDVGSGCTESVCFQLPLEAQLEITFMNTDCQDIACRQPRVNDRAQARFTFRHSDVLAAHVTMQLAPGMTRVRNEKFVATMPMKNAGTQEIGAALAFSLLGPLPNGQAGGQLAVLALAEEFDVEEREPTPISGNLNVALARSETAPTPDLRLWGAIRASTEALSFDKYLRFMDLLFCSNGRENPPAAETAAYNRLLQRRFLPFTDTDAYRVLKAATEAFVMVNCGVFTGDPGVKGDADVLADLNDYLRRRDLPKPGREPYLEQVEGIGMLPYLAIIRRKLPDVPFNEPIRRTEREADLCEGFVQEKLRNPCLLELIWSYWHEECMQVQAMNAITRRFQNMRGTRQPDPLANVEVNPLRPLNNLLWGYIQDEQHRLTVARRNAEYDHHYGLRLKGRAVLDFRPADTRSKFVEAFHHLLRLCTVFYKQDDNTTVKADAFGVLNALKEVHLILSQGAHSQFGDLPPTSRIEMLIQQWLLSRPEFREFLPTRVMVAYPEPWMDRVDAMKKLQGWSDTSVVHFHNLAVFGEQLLLSIRYGAWSTAFEPTQAFNFARFWRPQVLGYIHAYRAATGVELGAETVETRVDSTLPSVLLQRRLAAQQRSA
;
A
#
# COMPACT_ATOMS: atom_id res chain seq x y z
N MET A 1 -22.92 84.57 -66.03
CA MET A 1 -21.68 83.93 -66.56
C MET A 1 -20.92 84.95 -67.38
N PRO A 2 -19.57 84.92 -67.47
CA PRO A 2 -18.57 83.95 -66.95
C PRO A 2 -17.54 84.66 -66.02
N ALA A 3 -16.48 84.09 -65.44
CA ALA A 3 -15.81 82.81 -65.60
C ALA A 3 -15.25 82.35 -64.24
N THR A 4 -15.60 81.12 -63.86
CA THR A 4 -14.86 80.27 -62.93
C THR A 4 -13.47 79.99 -63.50
N THR A 5 -12.41 80.19 -62.71
CA THR A 5 -11.13 79.50 -62.91
C THR A 5 -10.73 78.84 -61.59
N HIS A 6 -10.89 77.52 -61.60
CA HIS A 6 -10.47 76.58 -60.58
C HIS A 6 -8.96 76.66 -60.37
N ILE A 7 -8.53 76.85 -59.11
CA ILE A 7 -7.18 76.52 -58.67
C ILE A 7 -7.19 75.02 -58.32
N PRO A 8 -6.33 74.18 -58.92
CA PRO A 8 -6.31 72.76 -58.62
C PRO A 8 -5.57 72.52 -57.30
N LYS A 9 -6.29 72.26 -56.19
CA LYS A 9 -5.68 71.68 -54.98
C LYS A 9 -5.47 70.18 -55.20
N SER A 10 -4.44 69.82 -55.97
CA SER A 10 -3.83 68.50 -55.87
C SER A 10 -2.89 68.54 -54.66
N THR A 11 -3.45 68.39 -53.45
CA THR A 11 -2.66 68.18 -52.23
C THR A 11 -2.22 66.72 -52.23
N ARG A 12 -0.93 66.48 -52.48
CA ARG A 12 -0.33 65.16 -52.26
C ARG A 12 -0.57 64.79 -50.80
N LYS A 13 -1.12 63.61 -50.56
CA LYS A 13 -1.33 63.05 -49.22
C LYS A 13 0.03 62.81 -48.55
N GLY A 14 0.10 63.03 -47.24
CA GLY A 14 1.28 62.72 -46.42
C GLY A 14 1.15 61.36 -45.73
N SER A 15 2.17 61.01 -44.95
CA SER A 15 2.17 59.80 -44.11
C SER A 15 2.88 60.03 -42.77
N ILE A 16 2.52 59.26 -41.74
CA ILE A 16 3.22 59.25 -40.45
C ILE A 16 3.74 57.83 -40.20
N THR A 17 5.05 57.69 -39.97
CA THR A 17 5.67 56.44 -39.55
C THR A 17 6.01 56.50 -38.06
N VAL A 18 5.47 55.57 -37.28
CA VAL A 18 5.67 55.48 -35.84
C VAL A 18 6.57 54.28 -35.53
N THR A 19 7.62 54.51 -34.77
CA THR A 19 8.52 53.46 -34.24
C THR A 19 8.35 53.36 -32.73
N VAL A 20 8.23 52.15 -32.20
CA VAL A 20 8.17 51.89 -30.75
C VAL A 20 9.37 51.02 -30.35
N ALA A 21 10.24 51.56 -29.51
CA ALA A 21 11.46 50.88 -29.05
C ALA A 21 11.79 51.22 -27.60
N ASP A 22 12.58 50.37 -26.95
CA ASP A 22 13.16 50.66 -25.64
C ASP A 22 14.23 51.77 -25.76
N SER A 23 14.22 52.71 -24.81
CA SER A 23 15.14 53.83 -24.75
C SER A 23 16.50 53.46 -24.14
N GLY A 24 16.61 52.29 -23.50
CA GLY A 24 17.84 51.80 -22.88
C GLY A 24 17.95 50.27 -22.90
N GLY A 25 19.01 49.73 -22.30
CA GLY A 25 19.32 48.29 -22.39
C GLY A 25 19.81 47.90 -23.79
N ASP A 26 19.29 46.79 -24.33
CA ASP A 26 19.68 46.25 -25.65
C ASP A 26 18.96 46.94 -26.83
N GLY A 27 18.14 47.97 -26.58
CA GLY A 27 17.49 48.77 -27.62
C GLY A 27 16.44 48.01 -28.44
N ALA A 28 15.81 46.99 -27.85
CA ALA A 28 14.86 46.14 -28.55
C ALA A 28 13.59 46.88 -28.99
N VAL A 29 13.09 46.52 -30.16
CA VAL A 29 11.86 47.07 -30.75
C VAL A 29 10.63 46.35 -30.22
N LEU A 30 9.52 47.07 -30.11
CA LEU A 30 8.25 46.52 -29.63
C LEU A 30 7.39 46.05 -30.79
N ARG A 31 7.22 44.73 -30.92
CA ARG A 31 6.44 44.11 -32.00
C ARG A 31 4.96 43.99 -31.63
N GLY A 32 4.09 44.25 -32.60
CA GLY A 32 2.65 44.04 -32.46
C GLY A 32 1.95 45.00 -31.50
N ALA A 33 2.59 46.14 -31.20
CA ALA A 33 2.08 47.18 -30.34
C ALA A 33 1.02 48.02 -31.06
N TRP A 34 -0.08 48.30 -30.37
CA TRP A 34 -1.13 49.18 -30.89
C TRP A 34 -0.75 50.65 -30.78
N VAL A 35 -0.87 51.34 -31.90
CA VAL A 35 -0.76 52.80 -32.03
C VAL A 35 -2.05 53.32 -32.64
N SER A 36 -2.64 54.34 -32.02
CA SER A 36 -3.85 54.99 -32.48
C SER A 36 -3.57 56.41 -32.96
N LEU A 37 -4.19 56.78 -34.08
CA LEU A 37 -4.13 58.10 -34.69
C LEU A 37 -5.44 58.85 -34.47
N TYR A 38 -5.34 60.09 -34.02
CA TYR A 38 -6.47 60.99 -33.79
C TYR A 38 -6.27 62.29 -34.58
N ALA A 39 -7.37 62.88 -35.08
CA ALA A 39 -7.38 64.25 -35.56
C ALA A 39 -7.15 65.21 -34.37
N HIS A 40 -6.40 66.29 -34.60
CA HIS A 40 -6.23 67.31 -33.58
C HIS A 40 -7.57 68.03 -33.31
N PRO A 41 -8.02 68.15 -32.05
CA PRO A 41 -9.23 68.89 -31.71
C PRO A 41 -9.07 70.39 -32.02
N ASP A 42 -10.14 71.06 -32.47
CA ASP A 42 -10.11 72.51 -32.76
C ASP A 42 -10.09 73.38 -31.48
N ASP A 43 -10.40 72.79 -30.32
CA ASP A 43 -10.58 73.44 -29.01
C ASP A 43 -9.35 73.35 -28.10
N VAL A 44 -8.27 72.70 -28.53
CA VAL A 44 -7.01 72.56 -27.78
C VAL A 44 -5.91 73.33 -28.52
N ASP A 45 -5.02 74.04 -27.81
CA ASP A 45 -3.89 74.72 -28.45
C ASP A 45 -2.78 73.70 -28.77
N ARG A 46 -2.13 73.86 -29.93
CA ARG A 46 -1.07 72.96 -30.39
C ARG A 46 0.16 73.04 -29.48
N SER A 47 0.39 74.18 -28.83
CA SER A 47 1.52 74.38 -27.91
C SER A 47 1.40 73.60 -26.60
N ASP A 48 0.22 73.05 -26.29
CA ASP A 48 -0.03 72.34 -25.03
C ASP A 48 0.43 70.87 -25.08
N PHE A 49 0.83 70.37 -26.26
CA PHE A 49 1.32 69.00 -26.42
C PHE A 49 2.85 68.89 -26.30
N PRO A 50 3.36 67.88 -25.58
CA PRO A 50 2.64 66.73 -25.01
C PRO A 50 1.90 67.03 -23.68
N ASP A 51 0.57 66.95 -23.69
CA ASP A 51 -0.28 67.15 -22.51
C ASP A 51 -0.43 65.85 -21.72
N THR A 52 -0.10 65.91 -20.42
CA THR A 52 -0.25 64.81 -19.46
C THR A 52 -1.70 64.43 -19.16
N ASN A 53 -2.65 65.35 -19.33
CA ASN A 53 -4.05 65.18 -18.93
C ASN A 53 -5.00 64.94 -20.10
N TRP A 54 -4.50 65.00 -21.34
CA TRP A 54 -5.31 64.76 -22.53
C TRP A 54 -5.95 63.37 -22.51
N GLN A 55 -7.26 63.33 -22.79
CA GLN A 55 -8.03 62.09 -22.92
C GLN A 55 -8.55 61.94 -24.35
N PRO A 56 -8.45 60.74 -24.95
CA PRO A 56 -8.91 60.51 -26.31
C PRO A 56 -10.44 60.55 -26.38
N GLU A 57 -10.98 61.36 -27.27
CA GLU A 57 -12.40 61.39 -27.56
C GLU A 57 -12.71 60.53 -28.80
N PRO A 58 -13.75 59.67 -28.76
CA PRO A 58 -14.08 58.78 -29.88
C PRO A 58 -14.33 59.49 -31.22
N ARG A 59 -14.84 60.73 -31.19
CA ARG A 59 -15.13 61.54 -32.39
C ARG A 59 -13.89 61.95 -33.18
N ASN A 60 -12.72 62.00 -32.52
CA ASN A 60 -11.47 62.43 -33.13
C ASN A 60 -10.61 61.24 -33.58
N TRP A 61 -11.03 59.99 -33.32
CA TRP A 61 -10.29 58.80 -33.72
C TRP A 61 -10.36 58.58 -35.23
N LEU A 62 -9.22 58.26 -35.85
CA LEU A 62 -9.12 57.99 -37.29
C LEU A 62 -8.79 56.53 -37.58
N ALA A 63 -7.74 56.00 -36.95
CA ALA A 63 -7.26 54.65 -37.19
C ALA A 63 -6.48 54.11 -35.98
N SER A 64 -6.41 52.79 -35.87
CA SER A 64 -5.49 52.10 -34.97
C SER A 64 -4.81 50.98 -35.74
N GLU A 65 -3.49 50.91 -35.68
CA GLU A 65 -2.67 49.92 -36.38
C GLU A 65 -1.60 49.33 -35.46
N ARG A 66 -0.95 48.26 -35.90
CA ARG A 66 0.04 47.50 -35.12
C ARG A 66 1.42 47.63 -35.69
N THR A 67 2.41 47.70 -34.80
CA THR A 67 3.81 47.64 -35.21
C THR A 67 4.19 46.29 -35.81
N ASP A 68 5.01 46.32 -36.85
CA ASP A 68 5.52 45.17 -37.56
C ASP A 68 6.74 44.51 -36.85
N GLY A 69 7.47 43.66 -37.56
CA GLY A 69 8.68 43.00 -37.02
C GLY A 69 9.84 43.94 -36.71
N ALA A 70 9.86 45.14 -37.30
CA ALA A 70 10.84 46.19 -37.01
C ALA A 70 10.34 47.17 -35.94
N GLY A 71 9.16 46.92 -35.33
CA GLY A 71 8.54 47.83 -34.37
C GLY A 71 7.97 49.09 -35.01
N GLN A 72 7.68 49.07 -36.31
CA GLN A 72 7.21 50.23 -37.08
C GLN A 72 5.78 50.06 -37.56
N VAL A 73 5.06 51.18 -37.68
CA VAL A 73 3.72 51.24 -38.29
C VAL A 73 3.59 52.53 -39.08
N THR A 74 2.94 52.50 -40.24
CA THR A 74 2.83 53.68 -41.13
C THR A 74 1.39 53.96 -41.48
N PHE A 75 0.90 55.14 -41.07
CA PHE A 75 -0.39 55.68 -41.47
C PHE A 75 -0.22 56.45 -42.77
N ALA A 76 -0.79 55.93 -43.87
CA ALA A 76 -0.72 56.55 -45.20
C ALA A 76 -2.00 57.36 -45.52
N GLU A 77 -1.95 58.11 -46.63
CA GLU A 77 -3.09 58.83 -47.20
C GLU A 77 -3.68 59.97 -46.32
N LEU A 78 -2.84 60.60 -45.49
CA LEU A 78 -3.26 61.68 -44.58
C LEU A 78 -3.38 63.03 -45.28
N ASP A 79 -4.39 63.81 -44.91
CA ASP A 79 -4.53 65.20 -45.34
C ASP A 79 -3.56 66.12 -44.59
N PRO A 80 -3.12 67.25 -45.17
CA PRO A 80 -2.23 68.16 -44.46
C PRO A 80 -2.91 68.79 -43.23
N ALA A 81 -2.57 68.33 -42.02
CA ALA A 81 -3.14 68.74 -40.73
C ALA A 81 -2.21 68.31 -39.55
N CYS A 82 -2.48 68.77 -38.30
CA CYS A 82 -1.88 68.14 -37.12
C CYS A 82 -2.68 66.91 -36.74
N TYR A 83 -1.98 65.85 -36.36
CA TYR A 83 -2.52 64.62 -35.84
C TYR A 83 -1.93 64.30 -34.48
N LEU A 84 -2.70 63.66 -33.61
CA LEU A 84 -2.24 63.15 -32.33
C LEU A 84 -1.99 61.65 -32.43
N VAL A 85 -0.77 61.21 -32.12
CA VAL A 85 -0.37 59.81 -32.12
C VAL A 85 -0.30 59.32 -30.67
N LYS A 86 -0.97 58.20 -30.37
CA LYS A 86 -1.03 57.61 -29.03
C LYS A 86 -0.60 56.14 -29.04
N TYR A 87 0.30 55.79 -28.11
CA TYR A 87 0.66 54.41 -27.79
C TYR A 87 -0.33 53.81 -26.78
N GLU A 88 -0.85 52.61 -27.06
CA GLU A 88 -1.99 52.04 -26.33
C GLU A 88 -1.62 50.94 -25.30
N HIS A 89 -0.34 50.66 -25.06
CA HIS A 89 0.11 49.64 -24.10
C HIS A 89 0.80 50.24 -22.87
N HIS A 90 1.05 49.42 -21.85
CA HIS A 90 1.93 49.79 -20.75
C HIS A 90 3.41 49.69 -21.18
N PRO A 91 4.31 50.58 -20.70
CA PRO A 91 4.06 51.73 -19.83
C PRO A 91 3.35 52.88 -20.57
N LYS A 92 2.52 53.65 -19.86
CA LYS A 92 1.77 54.77 -20.45
C LYS A 92 2.75 55.83 -20.97
N MET A 93 2.65 56.16 -22.26
CA MET A 93 3.38 57.24 -22.91
C MET A 93 2.46 58.44 -23.18
N LEU A 94 3.03 59.63 -23.24
CA LEU A 94 2.31 60.83 -23.64
C LEU A 94 2.04 60.81 -25.15
N ALA A 95 0.86 61.29 -25.56
CA ALA A 95 0.56 61.45 -26.98
C ALA A 95 1.41 62.57 -27.59
N GLN A 96 1.77 62.44 -28.87
CA GLN A 96 2.59 63.41 -29.60
C GLN A 96 1.78 64.06 -30.72
N CYS A 97 1.80 65.40 -30.87
CA CYS A 97 1.24 66.09 -32.05
C CYS A 97 2.27 66.08 -33.17
N VAL A 98 1.80 65.81 -34.39
CA VAL A 98 2.61 65.76 -35.60
C VAL A 98 1.91 66.55 -36.69
N ASP A 99 2.56 67.62 -37.16
CA ASP A 99 2.08 68.41 -38.30
C ASP A 99 2.51 67.75 -39.63
N VAL A 100 1.55 67.24 -40.40
CA VAL A 100 1.83 66.58 -41.68
C VAL A 100 1.70 67.59 -42.83
N GLY A 101 2.80 67.82 -43.54
CA GLY A 101 2.82 68.63 -44.78
C GLY A 101 2.32 67.87 -46.01
N SER A 102 2.00 68.59 -47.11
CA SER A 102 1.57 67.94 -48.35
C SER A 102 2.70 67.14 -49.00
N GLY A 103 2.52 65.81 -49.10
CA GLY A 103 3.50 64.88 -49.67
C GLY A 103 4.70 64.58 -48.78
N CYS A 104 4.67 64.99 -47.50
CA CYS A 104 5.72 64.72 -46.52
C CYS A 104 5.45 63.41 -45.76
N THR A 105 6.52 62.72 -45.39
CA THR A 105 6.48 61.62 -44.43
C THR A 105 7.13 62.07 -43.14
N GLU A 106 6.33 62.13 -42.08
CA GLU A 106 6.79 62.49 -40.74
C GLU A 106 7.07 61.23 -39.91
N SER A 107 8.01 61.31 -38.98
CA SER A 107 8.41 60.18 -38.14
C SER A 107 8.23 60.48 -36.65
N VAL A 108 7.62 59.54 -35.93
CA VAL A 108 7.40 59.60 -34.48
C VAL A 108 8.10 58.43 -33.83
N CYS A 109 8.83 58.68 -32.75
CA CYS A 109 9.50 57.63 -31.98
C CYS A 109 8.98 57.63 -30.54
N PHE A 110 8.39 56.50 -30.12
CA PHE A 110 8.11 56.23 -28.72
C PHE A 110 9.27 55.46 -28.12
N GLN A 111 10.06 56.16 -27.32
CA GLN A 111 11.18 55.61 -26.55
C GLN A 111 10.69 55.22 -25.16
N LEU A 112 10.49 53.93 -24.92
CA LEU A 112 9.98 53.39 -23.66
C LEU A 112 11.13 53.33 -22.64
N PRO A 113 11.00 53.86 -21.41
CA PRO A 113 12.08 53.85 -20.42
C PRO A 113 12.15 52.51 -19.67
N LEU A 114 12.28 51.39 -20.39
CA LEU A 114 12.25 50.04 -19.82
C LEU A 114 13.64 49.54 -19.43
N GLU A 115 14.70 49.89 -20.17
CA GLU A 115 16.05 49.37 -19.90
C GLU A 115 16.07 47.83 -19.79
N ALA A 116 15.37 47.18 -20.72
CA ALA A 116 15.22 45.74 -20.74
C ALA A 116 16.55 45.04 -21.06
N GLN A 117 16.89 44.04 -20.25
CA GLN A 117 18.08 43.21 -20.38
C GLN A 117 17.70 41.73 -20.12
N LEU A 118 18.36 40.85 -20.85
CA LEU A 118 18.28 39.41 -20.65
C LEU A 118 19.62 38.92 -20.10
N GLU A 119 19.64 38.48 -18.85
CA GLU A 119 20.84 37.89 -18.23
C GLU A 119 20.74 36.37 -18.27
N ILE A 120 21.73 35.71 -18.88
CA ILE A 120 21.82 34.25 -18.91
C ILE A 120 22.93 33.77 -17.96
N THR A 121 22.55 32.90 -17.03
CA THR A 121 23.47 32.20 -16.12
C THR A 121 23.34 30.69 -16.32
N PHE A 122 24.39 29.94 -16.00
CA PHE A 122 24.42 28.49 -16.18
C PHE A 122 24.52 27.80 -14.82
N MET A 123 23.78 26.70 -14.65
CA MET A 123 23.73 25.91 -13.44
C MET A 123 24.09 24.45 -13.73
N ASN A 124 24.84 23.81 -12.84
CA ASN A 124 25.13 22.38 -12.95
C ASN A 124 23.91 21.52 -12.58
N THR A 125 24.05 20.19 -12.69
CA THR A 125 23.01 19.22 -12.31
C THR A 125 22.60 19.29 -10.83
N ASP A 126 23.43 19.86 -9.97
CA ASP A 126 23.20 20.02 -8.53
C ASP A 126 22.69 21.43 -8.18
N CYS A 127 22.25 22.20 -9.18
CA CYS A 127 21.72 23.56 -9.03
C CYS A 127 22.72 24.58 -8.45
N GLN A 128 24.01 24.43 -8.76
CA GLN A 128 25.05 25.41 -8.42
C GLN A 128 25.47 26.21 -9.66
N ASP A 129 25.72 27.50 -9.47
CA ASP A 129 26.12 28.42 -10.54
C ASP A 129 27.51 28.08 -11.11
N ILE A 130 27.60 28.13 -12.44
CA ILE A 130 28.81 27.85 -13.21
C ILE A 130 29.44 29.19 -13.58
N ALA A 131 30.46 29.61 -12.82
CA ALA A 131 31.06 30.94 -13.01
C ALA A 131 32.20 31.00 -14.05
N CYS A 132 32.88 29.88 -14.36
CA CYS A 132 34.17 29.92 -15.07
C CYS A 132 34.37 28.90 -16.20
N ARG A 133 33.39 28.04 -16.49
CA ARG A 133 33.48 27.05 -17.59
C ARG A 133 32.30 27.20 -18.55
N GLN A 134 32.50 26.82 -19.81
CA GLN A 134 31.40 26.73 -20.77
C GLN A 134 30.36 25.69 -20.30
N PRO A 135 29.07 25.93 -20.58
CA PRO A 135 28.01 24.99 -20.23
C PRO A 135 28.16 23.67 -20.99
N ARG A 136 27.81 22.55 -20.34
CA ARG A 136 27.85 21.21 -20.96
C ARG A 136 26.47 20.62 -21.17
N VAL A 137 26.38 19.61 -22.04
CA VAL A 137 25.16 18.79 -22.18
C VAL A 137 24.71 18.26 -20.80
N ASN A 138 23.42 18.45 -20.48
CA ASN A 138 22.74 18.23 -19.20
C ASN A 138 22.89 19.31 -18.10
N ASP A 139 23.71 20.34 -18.28
CA ASP A 139 23.63 21.54 -17.44
C ASP A 139 22.32 22.33 -17.77
N ARG A 140 21.93 23.28 -16.93
CA ARG A 140 20.71 24.11 -17.10
C ARG A 140 21.09 25.57 -17.33
N ALA A 141 20.51 26.19 -18.35
CA ALA A 141 20.57 27.64 -18.50
C ALA A 141 19.42 28.28 -17.72
N GLN A 142 19.69 29.39 -17.04
CA GLN A 142 18.72 30.24 -16.35
C GLN A 142 18.70 31.60 -17.03
N ALA A 143 17.57 31.95 -17.61
CA ALA A 143 17.28 33.23 -18.23
C ALA A 143 16.53 34.13 -17.23
N ARG A 144 17.14 35.26 -16.87
CA ARG A 144 16.59 36.28 -15.97
C ARG A 144 16.34 37.56 -16.77
N PHE A 145 15.08 37.95 -16.87
CA PHE A 145 14.68 39.17 -17.58
C PHE A 145 14.60 40.33 -16.58
N THR A 146 15.43 41.35 -16.74
CA THR A 146 15.45 42.54 -15.89
C THR A 146 15.05 43.76 -16.69
N PHE A 147 14.21 44.63 -16.11
CA PHE A 147 13.81 45.89 -16.70
C PHE A 147 13.41 46.85 -15.60
N ARG A 148 13.55 48.14 -15.84
CA ARG A 148 13.10 49.22 -14.96
C ARG A 148 11.57 49.16 -14.85
N HIS A 149 11.08 48.74 -13.68
CA HIS A 149 9.66 48.58 -13.43
C HIS A 149 9.19 49.28 -12.15
N SER A 150 7.92 49.68 -12.16
CA SER A 150 7.13 49.96 -10.95
C SER A 150 6.23 48.75 -10.65
N ASP A 151 5.73 48.63 -9.42
CA ASP A 151 4.78 47.55 -9.05
C ASP A 151 3.55 47.53 -9.97
N VAL A 152 3.13 48.71 -10.43
CA VAL A 152 2.03 48.88 -11.39
C VAL A 152 2.40 48.28 -12.74
N LEU A 153 3.59 48.58 -13.29
CA LEU A 153 4.02 48.03 -14.58
C LEU A 153 4.20 46.51 -14.50
N ALA A 154 4.79 46.01 -13.40
CA ALA A 154 5.03 44.58 -13.21
C ALA A 154 3.73 43.75 -13.25
N ALA A 155 2.58 44.30 -12.83
CA ALA A 155 1.29 43.63 -12.93
C ALA A 155 0.81 43.44 -14.38
N HIS A 156 1.16 44.37 -15.27
CA HIS A 156 0.74 44.43 -16.67
C HIS A 156 1.72 43.80 -17.67
N VAL A 157 2.83 43.24 -17.17
CA VAL A 157 3.85 42.57 -17.97
C VAL A 157 3.87 41.07 -17.66
N THR A 158 3.95 40.26 -18.71
CA THR A 158 4.09 38.81 -18.61
C THR A 158 5.28 38.33 -19.45
N MET A 159 6.16 37.53 -18.84
CA MET A 159 7.21 36.84 -19.59
C MET A 159 6.60 35.67 -20.38
N GLN A 160 6.75 35.71 -21.71
CA GLN A 160 6.48 34.62 -22.62
C GLN A 160 7.73 33.74 -22.74
N LEU A 161 7.52 32.44 -22.60
CA LEU A 161 8.59 31.44 -22.57
C LEU A 161 8.74 30.80 -23.94
N ALA A 162 9.98 30.61 -24.41
CA ALA A 162 10.22 29.81 -25.60
C ALA A 162 9.99 28.31 -25.33
N PRO A 163 9.78 27.49 -26.37
CA PRO A 163 9.61 26.05 -26.22
C PRO A 163 10.79 25.41 -25.47
N GLY A 164 10.50 24.65 -24.42
CA GLY A 164 11.51 23.96 -23.61
C GLY A 164 11.94 24.69 -22.33
N MET A 165 11.53 25.95 -22.15
CA MET A 165 11.76 26.69 -20.91
C MET A 165 10.70 26.39 -19.84
N THR A 166 11.12 26.41 -18.58
CA THR A 166 10.27 26.24 -17.41
C THR A 166 10.45 27.39 -16.43
N ARG A 167 9.35 28.04 -16.02
CA ARG A 167 9.41 29.17 -15.07
C ARG A 167 9.88 28.69 -13.69
N VAL A 168 10.75 29.46 -13.05
CA VAL A 168 11.17 29.20 -11.68
C VAL A 168 10.06 29.56 -10.70
N ARG A 169 9.85 28.72 -9.68
CA ARG A 169 8.81 28.94 -8.68
C ARG A 169 9.12 30.20 -7.89
N ASN A 170 8.13 31.08 -7.73
CA ASN A 170 8.21 32.38 -7.02
C ASN A 170 9.06 33.47 -7.71
N GLU A 171 9.54 33.26 -8.94
CA GLU A 171 10.25 34.30 -9.71
C GLU A 171 9.54 34.55 -11.05
N LYS A 172 8.84 35.69 -11.16
CA LYS A 172 7.97 35.99 -12.32
C LYS A 172 8.74 36.16 -13.63
N PHE A 173 9.97 36.66 -13.58
CA PHE A 173 10.78 36.98 -14.77
C PHE A 173 12.00 36.08 -14.92
N VAL A 174 11.94 34.87 -14.34
CA VAL A 174 13.04 33.89 -14.41
C VAL A 174 12.55 32.54 -14.92
N ALA A 175 13.27 31.99 -15.90
CA ALA A 175 12.99 30.71 -16.52
C ALA A 175 14.26 29.89 -16.70
N THR A 176 14.14 28.56 -16.74
CA THR A 176 15.26 27.65 -16.93
C THR A 176 15.01 26.68 -18.07
N MET A 177 16.07 26.32 -18.79
CA MET A 177 16.06 25.37 -19.90
C MET A 177 17.18 24.35 -19.77
N PRO A 178 16.89 23.03 -19.88
CA PRO A 178 17.95 22.02 -19.91
C PRO A 178 18.64 21.97 -21.28
N MET A 179 19.97 21.92 -21.29
CA MET A 179 20.76 21.84 -22.53
C MET A 179 20.87 20.39 -23.00
N LYS A 180 20.26 20.08 -24.14
CA LYS A 180 20.12 18.69 -24.63
C LYS A 180 21.19 18.29 -25.66
N ASN A 181 21.67 19.23 -26.45
CA ASN A 181 22.59 18.98 -27.56
C ASN A 181 23.85 19.84 -27.41
N ALA A 182 25.00 19.35 -27.89
CA ALA A 182 26.21 20.16 -28.00
C ALA A 182 26.13 21.09 -29.22
N GLY A 183 26.91 22.18 -29.20
CA GLY A 183 26.95 23.22 -30.24
C GLY A 183 26.26 24.52 -29.84
N THR A 184 26.22 25.47 -30.78
CA THR A 184 25.64 26.80 -30.59
C THR A 184 24.13 26.70 -30.35
N GLN A 185 23.67 27.24 -29.23
CA GLN A 185 22.26 27.34 -28.87
C GLN A 185 21.87 28.79 -28.66
N GLU A 186 20.63 29.11 -29.03
CA GLU A 186 20.01 30.40 -28.80
C GLU A 186 18.95 30.27 -27.70
N ILE A 187 19.01 31.13 -26.70
CA ILE A 187 17.97 31.28 -25.69
C ILE A 187 17.36 32.66 -25.83
N GLY A 188 16.08 32.69 -26.21
CA GLY A 188 15.29 33.90 -26.28
C GLY A 188 14.14 33.91 -25.27
N ALA A 189 13.90 35.06 -24.66
CA ALA A 189 12.73 35.30 -23.85
C ALA A 189 12.03 36.58 -24.33
N ALA A 190 10.72 36.69 -24.07
CA ALA A 190 9.99 37.87 -24.48
C ALA A 190 9.09 38.42 -23.37
N LEU A 191 9.04 39.75 -23.25
CA LEU A 191 8.09 40.45 -22.40
C LEU A 191 6.87 40.84 -23.21
N ALA A 192 5.70 40.47 -22.73
CA ALA A 192 4.42 40.78 -23.34
C ALA A 192 3.64 41.77 -22.47
N PHE A 193 3.28 42.92 -23.08
CA PHE A 193 2.69 44.08 -22.43
C PHE A 193 1.19 44.17 -22.71
N SER A 194 0.37 44.32 -21.67
CA SER A 194 -1.07 44.51 -21.82
C SER A 194 -1.44 45.90 -22.32
N LEU A 195 -2.63 46.01 -22.92
CA LEU A 195 -3.24 47.29 -23.29
C LEU A 195 -3.57 48.14 -22.05
N LEU A 196 -3.53 49.47 -22.20
CA LEU A 196 -3.96 50.44 -21.18
C LEU A 196 -5.48 50.44 -20.97
N GLY A 197 -6.26 50.02 -21.97
CA GLY A 197 -7.71 50.04 -21.96
C GLY A 197 -8.30 49.46 -23.26
N PRO A 198 -9.63 49.52 -23.45
CA PRO A 198 -10.26 49.09 -24.68
C PRO A 198 -9.83 49.98 -25.86
N LEU A 199 -9.60 49.38 -27.02
CA LEU A 199 -9.28 50.13 -28.24
C LEU A 199 -10.54 50.86 -28.76
N PRO A 200 -10.40 52.05 -29.37
CA PRO A 200 -11.53 52.82 -29.89
C PRO A 200 -12.37 52.10 -30.96
N ASN A 201 -11.77 51.17 -31.69
CA ASN A 201 -12.41 50.37 -32.73
C ASN A 201 -13.26 49.19 -32.20
N GLY A 202 -13.40 49.04 -30.88
CA GLY A 202 -14.18 47.97 -30.26
C GLY A 202 -13.54 46.58 -30.29
N GLN A 203 -12.28 46.45 -30.70
CA GLN A 203 -11.58 45.17 -30.64
C GLN A 203 -11.30 44.76 -29.18
N ALA A 204 -11.76 43.56 -28.81
CA ALA A 204 -11.64 43.04 -27.46
C ALA A 204 -10.17 42.78 -27.06
N GLY A 205 -9.80 43.28 -25.88
CA GLY A 205 -8.46 43.21 -25.32
C GLY A 205 -7.99 41.78 -25.08
N GLY A 206 -6.92 41.40 -25.79
CA GLY A 206 -6.22 40.12 -25.61
C GLY A 206 -4.92 40.02 -26.41
N GLN A 207 -4.60 41.02 -27.22
CA GLN A 207 -3.39 41.07 -28.01
C GLN A 207 -2.31 41.84 -27.26
N LEU A 208 -1.15 41.21 -27.06
CA LEU A 208 -0.03 41.76 -26.32
C LEU A 208 0.99 42.36 -27.30
N ALA A 209 1.61 43.47 -26.89
CA ALA A 209 2.83 43.97 -27.53
C ALA A 209 4.02 43.18 -26.98
N VAL A 210 4.96 42.77 -27.81
CA VAL A 210 6.04 41.86 -27.41
C VAL A 210 7.40 42.50 -27.63
N LEU A 211 8.25 42.51 -26.59
CA LEU A 211 9.68 42.81 -26.65
C LEU A 211 10.43 41.49 -26.48
N ALA A 212 11.15 41.04 -27.51
CA ALA A 212 11.92 39.80 -27.46
C ALA A 212 13.42 40.10 -27.44
N LEU A 213 14.15 39.44 -26.53
CA LEU A 213 15.60 39.43 -26.45
C LEU A 213 16.08 37.99 -26.57
N ALA A 214 17.23 37.79 -27.20
CA ALA A 214 17.86 36.49 -27.33
C ALA A 214 19.38 36.63 -27.26
N GLU A 215 20.03 35.61 -26.69
CA GLU A 215 21.48 35.47 -26.68
C GLU A 215 21.89 34.09 -27.21
N GLU A 216 23.05 34.04 -27.85
CA GLU A 216 23.68 32.82 -28.35
C GLU A 216 24.85 32.40 -27.44
N PHE A 217 24.95 31.11 -27.13
CA PHE A 217 26.08 30.53 -26.40
C PHE A 217 26.40 29.12 -26.90
N ASP A 218 27.65 28.69 -26.70
CA ASP A 218 28.12 27.36 -27.11
C ASP A 218 28.05 26.35 -25.95
N VAL A 219 27.48 25.17 -26.25
CA VAL A 219 27.40 24.05 -25.31
C VAL A 219 28.44 22.99 -25.66
N GLU A 220 29.34 22.70 -24.73
CA GLU A 220 30.34 21.64 -24.88
C GLU A 220 29.72 20.23 -24.69
N GLU A 221 30.24 19.27 -25.42
CA GLU A 221 29.94 17.86 -25.15
C GLU A 221 30.59 17.43 -23.83
N ARG A 222 29.86 16.68 -23.00
CA ARG A 222 30.42 16.16 -21.74
C ARG A 222 31.36 15.00 -22.08
N GLU A 223 32.66 15.22 -21.91
CA GLU A 223 33.63 14.13 -22.03
C GLU A 223 33.18 12.95 -21.15
N PRO A 224 33.10 11.72 -21.69
CA PRO A 224 32.69 10.55 -20.93
C PRO A 224 33.73 10.30 -19.85
N THR A 225 33.38 10.65 -18.61
CA THR A 225 34.20 10.29 -17.46
C THR A 225 34.13 8.78 -17.30
N PRO A 226 35.25 8.04 -17.44
CA PRO A 226 35.26 6.64 -17.05
C PRO A 226 34.92 6.60 -15.56
N ILE A 227 33.94 5.78 -15.18
CA ILE A 227 33.60 5.61 -13.76
C ILE A 227 34.73 4.79 -13.14
N SER A 228 35.81 5.46 -12.73
CA SER A 228 36.89 4.85 -11.95
C SER A 228 36.56 5.00 -10.47
N GLY A 229 35.80 4.03 -9.99
CA GLY A 229 35.56 3.71 -8.59
C GLY A 229 35.10 2.26 -8.55
N ASN A 230 35.18 1.58 -7.41
CA ASN A 230 34.47 0.32 -7.22
C ASN A 230 32.96 0.61 -7.35
N LEU A 231 32.44 0.57 -8.58
CA LEU A 231 31.03 0.35 -8.84
C LEU A 231 30.75 -1.02 -8.26
N ASN A 232 30.21 -1.05 -7.04
CA ASN A 232 29.55 -2.23 -6.52
C ASN A 232 28.31 -2.46 -7.38
N VAL A 233 28.51 -3.00 -8.58
CA VAL A 233 27.45 -3.59 -9.39
C VAL A 233 27.07 -4.88 -8.67
N ALA A 234 26.23 -4.73 -7.65
CA ALA A 234 25.61 -5.85 -6.99
C ALA A 234 24.44 -6.29 -7.87
N LEU A 235 24.46 -7.56 -8.27
CA LEU A 235 23.29 -8.15 -8.89
C LEU A 235 22.16 -8.13 -7.86
N ALA A 236 21.04 -7.49 -8.21
CA ALA A 236 19.83 -7.48 -7.40
C ALA A 236 18.87 -8.57 -7.91
N ARG A 237 18.01 -9.08 -7.01
CA ARG A 237 16.94 -10.00 -7.42
C ARG A 237 15.95 -9.27 -8.35
N SER A 238 15.27 -10.04 -9.20
CA SER A 238 14.26 -9.49 -10.11
C SER A 238 13.08 -8.89 -9.33
N GLU A 239 12.70 -7.65 -9.64
CA GLU A 239 11.48 -7.03 -9.10
C GLU A 239 10.21 -7.67 -9.69
N THR A 240 9.09 -7.59 -8.97
CA THR A 240 7.79 -8.08 -9.42
C THR A 240 6.68 -7.05 -9.29
N ALA A 241 5.64 -7.22 -10.11
CA ALA A 241 4.46 -6.37 -10.05
C ALA A 241 3.63 -6.63 -8.78
N PRO A 242 3.00 -5.60 -8.19
CA PRO A 242 2.13 -5.76 -7.03
C PRO A 242 0.89 -6.57 -7.38
N THR A 243 0.58 -7.56 -6.54
CA THR A 243 -0.67 -8.32 -6.62
C THR A 243 -1.58 -7.97 -5.45
N PRO A 244 -2.92 -7.91 -5.64
CA PRO A 244 -3.84 -7.53 -4.59
C PRO A 244 -3.91 -8.58 -3.46
N ASP A 245 -3.52 -9.84 -3.71
CA ASP A 245 -3.44 -10.92 -2.72
C ASP A 245 -2.47 -10.64 -1.56
N LEU A 246 -1.48 -9.76 -1.75
CA LEU A 246 -0.57 -9.34 -0.68
C LEU A 246 -1.35 -8.80 0.54
N ARG A 247 -2.54 -8.21 0.31
CA ARG A 247 -3.44 -7.76 1.38
C ARG A 247 -4.05 -8.91 2.15
N LEU A 248 -4.52 -9.96 1.46
CA LEU A 248 -5.06 -11.16 2.10
C LEU A 248 -3.99 -11.85 2.95
N TRP A 249 -2.77 -12.03 2.41
CA TRP A 249 -1.70 -12.70 3.14
C TRP A 249 -1.21 -11.89 4.34
N GLY A 250 -1.16 -10.57 4.21
CA GLY A 250 -0.94 -9.65 5.34
C GLY A 250 -1.99 -9.83 6.43
N ALA A 251 -3.27 -9.90 6.07
CA ALA A 251 -4.37 -10.12 7.01
C ALA A 251 -4.31 -11.50 7.69
N ILE A 252 -4.00 -12.57 6.93
CA ILE A 252 -3.80 -13.93 7.48
C ILE A 252 -2.66 -13.93 8.51
N ARG A 253 -1.52 -13.32 8.18
CA ARG A 253 -0.38 -13.23 9.11
C ARG A 253 -0.77 -12.44 10.37
N ALA A 254 -1.44 -11.31 10.20
CA ALA A 254 -1.90 -10.48 11.33
C ALA A 254 -2.91 -11.22 12.21
N SER A 255 -3.84 -11.99 11.62
CA SER A 255 -4.83 -12.76 12.39
C SER A 255 -4.21 -13.94 13.13
N THR A 256 -3.28 -14.68 12.50
CA THR A 256 -2.56 -15.75 13.20
C THR A 256 -1.73 -15.19 14.36
N GLU A 257 -1.09 -14.03 14.17
CA GLU A 257 -0.36 -13.34 15.23
C GLU A 257 -1.29 -12.75 16.30
N ALA A 258 -2.53 -12.36 15.97
CA ALA A 258 -3.54 -11.94 16.95
C ALA A 258 -3.99 -13.11 17.85
N LEU A 259 -4.00 -14.32 17.30
CA LEU A 259 -4.35 -15.57 17.98
C LEU A 259 -3.16 -16.26 18.65
N SER A 260 -1.99 -15.61 18.73
CA SER A 260 -0.81 -16.19 19.38
C SER A 260 -1.05 -16.43 20.86
N PHE A 261 -0.40 -17.46 21.42
CA PHE A 261 -0.58 -17.81 22.83
C PHE A 261 -0.14 -16.67 23.75
N ASP A 262 0.88 -15.89 23.38
CA ASP A 262 1.34 -14.76 24.18
C ASP A 262 0.29 -13.66 24.33
N LYS A 263 -0.46 -13.35 23.25
CA LYS A 263 -1.57 -12.39 23.32
C LYS A 263 -2.75 -12.95 24.11
N TYR A 264 -3.02 -14.24 23.94
CA TYR A 264 -4.04 -14.94 24.71
C TYR A 264 -3.71 -14.97 26.21
N LEU A 265 -2.45 -15.25 26.57
CA LEU A 265 -1.97 -15.23 27.95
C LEU A 265 -2.09 -13.83 28.54
N ARG A 266 -1.67 -12.79 27.80
CA ARG A 266 -1.85 -11.38 28.23
C ARG A 266 -3.33 -11.03 28.44
N PHE A 267 -4.21 -11.45 27.54
CA PHE A 267 -5.65 -11.24 27.67
C PHE A 267 -6.21 -11.92 28.93
N MET A 268 -5.82 -13.17 29.18
CA MET A 268 -6.23 -13.91 30.36
C MET A 268 -5.65 -13.34 31.65
N ASP A 269 -4.40 -12.90 31.63
CA ASP A 269 -3.75 -12.24 32.75
C ASP A 269 -4.47 -10.92 33.08
N LEU A 270 -4.87 -10.12 32.08
CA LEU A 270 -5.68 -8.92 32.32
C LEU A 270 -7.05 -9.24 32.96
N LEU A 271 -7.68 -10.34 32.56
CA LEU A 271 -9.00 -10.73 33.06
C LEU A 271 -8.96 -11.31 34.48
N PHE A 272 -7.98 -12.18 34.76
CA PHE A 272 -7.90 -12.94 36.02
C PHE A 272 -6.89 -12.37 37.02
N CYS A 273 -5.84 -11.70 36.54
CA CYS A 273 -4.79 -11.11 37.35
C CYS A 273 -4.91 -9.59 37.24
N SER A 274 -5.70 -8.99 38.12
CA SER A 274 -5.75 -7.55 38.30
C SER A 274 -4.37 -7.05 38.77
N ASN A 275 -3.48 -6.79 37.81
CA ASN A 275 -2.30 -5.97 38.03
C ASN A 275 -2.87 -4.61 38.46
N GLY A 276 -2.73 -4.25 39.74
CA GLY A 276 -3.32 -3.06 40.36
C GLY A 276 -2.82 -1.70 39.84
N ARG A 277 -2.66 -1.55 38.52
CA ARG A 277 -2.31 -0.31 37.82
C ARG A 277 -3.51 0.35 37.16
N GLU A 278 -4.58 -0.39 36.90
CA GLU A 278 -5.86 0.19 36.51
C GLU A 278 -6.94 -0.51 37.33
N ASN A 279 -7.58 0.23 38.25
CA ASN A 279 -8.83 -0.25 38.82
C ASN A 279 -9.77 -0.50 37.62
N PRO A 280 -10.39 -1.69 37.48
CA PRO A 280 -11.43 -1.87 36.47
C PRO A 280 -12.44 -0.73 36.64
N PRO A 281 -12.92 -0.12 35.53
CA PRO A 281 -13.84 1.01 35.63
C PRO A 281 -14.98 0.66 36.58
N ALA A 282 -15.34 1.56 37.50
CA ALA A 282 -16.23 1.28 38.63
C ALA A 282 -17.57 0.60 38.23
N ALA A 283 -18.00 0.80 36.99
CA ALA A 283 -19.16 0.14 36.38
C ALA A 283 -18.98 -1.39 36.26
N GLU A 284 -17.80 -1.87 35.88
CA GLU A 284 -17.50 -3.30 35.74
C GLU A 284 -17.37 -3.99 37.10
N THR A 285 -16.76 -3.32 38.09
CA THR A 285 -16.72 -3.84 39.47
C THR A 285 -18.11 -3.91 40.08
N ALA A 286 -18.97 -2.90 39.82
CA ALA A 286 -20.35 -2.91 40.25
C ALA A 286 -21.18 -4.01 39.56
N ALA A 287 -20.96 -4.24 38.25
CA ALA A 287 -21.59 -5.32 37.51
C ALA A 287 -21.13 -6.70 38.00
N TYR A 288 -19.83 -6.88 38.24
CA TYR A 288 -19.26 -8.08 38.83
C TYR A 288 -19.90 -8.38 40.20
N ASN A 289 -19.96 -7.40 41.09
CA ASN A 289 -20.60 -7.55 42.40
C ASN A 289 -22.10 -7.87 42.31
N ARG A 290 -22.82 -7.28 41.35
CA ARG A 290 -24.23 -7.63 41.06
C ARG A 290 -24.39 -9.06 40.57
N LEU A 291 -23.49 -9.53 39.72
CA LEU A 291 -23.49 -10.90 39.20
C LEU A 291 -23.10 -11.92 40.27
N LEU A 292 -22.19 -11.55 41.17
CA LEU A 292 -21.76 -12.37 42.30
C LEU A 292 -22.92 -12.64 43.26
N GLN A 293 -23.78 -11.64 43.49
CA GLN A 293 -25.02 -11.78 44.27
C GLN A 293 -26.10 -12.64 43.60
N ARG A 294 -26.03 -12.83 42.28
CA ARG A 294 -26.96 -13.69 41.52
C ARG A 294 -26.53 -15.15 41.46
N ARG A 295 -25.33 -15.49 41.96
CA ARG A 295 -24.87 -16.87 42.03
C ARG A 295 -25.57 -17.59 43.19
N PHE A 296 -26.19 -18.73 42.88
CA PHE A 296 -27.16 -19.35 43.78
C PHE A 296 -26.54 -20.21 44.89
N LEU A 297 -25.24 -20.53 44.86
CA LEU A 297 -24.54 -21.23 45.96
C LEU A 297 -23.03 -20.93 45.96
N PRO A 298 -22.37 -20.79 47.13
CA PRO A 298 -20.92 -20.55 47.24
C PRO A 298 -20.04 -21.80 47.00
N PHE A 299 -20.64 -22.94 46.66
CA PHE A 299 -19.95 -24.25 46.57
C PHE A 299 -19.67 -24.71 45.13
N THR A 300 -19.98 -23.91 44.10
CA THR A 300 -19.72 -24.27 42.70
C THR A 300 -18.44 -23.62 42.18
N ASP A 301 -17.29 -24.11 42.64
CA ASP A 301 -15.95 -23.75 42.15
C ASP A 301 -15.70 -24.11 40.67
N THR A 302 -16.66 -24.75 40.00
CA THR A 302 -16.69 -24.97 38.54
C THR A 302 -16.91 -23.69 37.74
N ASP A 303 -17.34 -22.60 38.39
CA ASP A 303 -17.57 -21.32 37.72
C ASP A 303 -16.29 -20.69 37.16
N ALA A 304 -15.13 -20.91 37.79
CA ALA A 304 -13.86 -20.36 37.31
C ALA A 304 -13.50 -20.89 35.91
N TYR A 305 -13.71 -22.19 35.69
CA TYR A 305 -13.52 -22.81 34.38
C TYR A 305 -14.55 -22.32 33.35
N ARG A 306 -15.80 -22.10 33.75
CA ARG A 306 -16.83 -21.54 32.86
C ARG A 306 -16.48 -20.12 32.40
N VAL A 307 -15.97 -19.29 33.31
CA VAL A 307 -15.48 -17.94 32.98
C VAL A 307 -14.29 -18.04 32.03
N LEU A 308 -13.34 -18.96 32.28
CA LEU A 308 -12.21 -19.21 31.38
C LEU A 308 -12.68 -19.61 29.98
N LYS A 309 -13.66 -20.53 29.88
CA LYS A 309 -14.21 -20.98 28.60
C LYS A 309 -14.88 -19.83 27.84
N ALA A 310 -15.78 -19.09 28.49
CA ALA A 310 -16.45 -17.93 27.90
C ALA A 310 -15.46 -16.82 27.48
N ALA A 311 -14.43 -16.57 28.29
CA ALA A 311 -13.38 -15.62 27.96
C ALA A 311 -12.54 -16.08 26.76
N THR A 312 -12.26 -17.37 26.64
CA THR A 312 -11.53 -17.92 25.49
C THR A 312 -12.37 -17.84 24.22
N GLU A 313 -13.67 -18.15 24.31
CA GLU A 313 -14.62 -17.98 23.21
C GLU A 313 -14.66 -16.52 22.73
N ALA A 314 -14.77 -15.56 23.66
CA ALA A 314 -14.73 -14.14 23.33
C ALA A 314 -13.39 -13.72 22.72
N PHE A 315 -12.27 -14.22 23.25
CA PHE A 315 -10.94 -13.96 22.70
C PHE A 315 -10.83 -14.44 21.25
N VAL A 316 -11.23 -15.68 20.97
CA VAL A 316 -11.19 -16.24 19.61
C VAL A 316 -12.16 -15.49 18.71
N MET A 317 -13.35 -15.13 19.17
CA MET A 317 -14.34 -14.39 18.38
C MET A 317 -13.86 -12.99 17.97
N VAL A 318 -13.12 -12.30 18.85
CA VAL A 318 -12.59 -10.95 18.56
C VAL A 318 -11.33 -11.01 17.69
N ASN A 319 -10.49 -12.03 17.88
CA ASN A 319 -9.19 -12.12 17.20
C ASN A 319 -9.20 -13.04 15.98
N CYS A 320 -10.26 -13.83 15.76
CA CYS A 320 -10.40 -14.60 14.53
C CYS A 320 -10.49 -13.62 13.36
N GLY A 321 -9.47 -13.66 12.50
CA GLY A 321 -9.37 -12.72 11.39
C GLY A 321 -10.57 -12.85 10.47
N VAL A 322 -11.23 -11.72 10.21
CA VAL A 322 -12.20 -11.56 9.14
C VAL A 322 -11.65 -10.55 8.15
N PHE A 323 -11.62 -10.90 6.88
CA PHE A 323 -11.12 -10.00 5.84
C PHE A 323 -12.25 -9.08 5.33
N THR A 324 -12.28 -7.82 5.76
CA THR A 324 -13.37 -6.87 5.45
C THR A 324 -13.08 -5.87 4.33
N GLY A 325 -12.01 -6.08 3.54
CA GLY A 325 -11.73 -5.32 2.30
C GLY A 325 -11.20 -3.90 2.49
N ASP A 326 -11.61 -3.23 3.55
CA ASP A 326 -10.75 -2.29 4.22
C ASP A 326 -9.64 -3.07 4.93
N PRO A 327 -8.41 -2.53 5.04
CA PRO A 327 -7.49 -3.00 6.05
C PRO A 327 -8.14 -2.73 7.41
N GLY A 328 -9.01 -3.65 7.84
CA GLY A 328 -9.62 -3.72 9.16
C GLY A 328 -8.60 -4.03 10.25
N VAL A 329 -7.31 -3.82 9.98
CA VAL A 329 -6.42 -3.22 10.97
C VAL A 329 -6.87 -1.76 11.10
N LYS A 330 -7.88 -1.50 11.93
CA LYS A 330 -8.26 -0.13 12.31
C LYS A 330 -7.00 0.67 12.62
N GLY A 331 -6.55 1.54 11.71
CA GLY A 331 -5.63 2.66 11.98
C GLY A 331 -4.39 2.38 12.83
N ASP A 332 -3.94 1.13 12.97
CA ASP A 332 -2.82 0.82 13.84
C ASP A 332 -1.53 0.94 13.02
N ALA A 333 -0.90 2.11 13.15
CA ALA A 333 0.29 2.48 12.39
C ALA A 333 1.40 1.43 12.53
N ASP A 334 1.46 0.75 13.68
CA ASP A 334 2.48 -0.25 14.01
C ASP A 334 2.30 -1.53 13.18
N VAL A 335 1.06 -1.98 12.96
CA VAL A 335 0.78 -3.18 12.16
C VAL A 335 1.04 -2.91 10.67
N LEU A 336 0.72 -1.70 10.20
CA LEU A 336 1.05 -1.28 8.84
C LEU A 336 2.57 -1.11 8.65
N ALA A 337 3.28 -0.63 9.68
CA ALA A 337 4.73 -0.54 9.67
C ALA A 337 5.38 -1.94 9.62
N ASP A 338 4.95 -2.89 10.46
CA ASP A 338 5.46 -4.27 10.43
C ASP A 338 5.23 -4.92 9.05
N LEU A 339 4.05 -4.74 8.46
CA LEU A 339 3.76 -5.28 7.13
C LEU A 339 4.68 -4.65 6.07
N ASN A 340 4.88 -3.33 6.11
CA ASN A 340 5.78 -2.65 5.17
C ASN A 340 7.23 -3.11 5.33
N ASP A 341 7.71 -3.29 6.56
CA ASP A 341 9.05 -3.80 6.84
C ASP A 341 9.20 -5.26 6.41
N TYR A 342 8.18 -6.08 6.61
CA TYR A 342 8.15 -7.45 6.13
C TYR A 342 8.24 -7.54 4.61
N LEU A 343 7.48 -6.73 3.88
CA LEU A 343 7.51 -6.67 2.42
C LEU A 343 8.87 -6.18 1.91
N ARG A 344 9.45 -5.14 2.53
CA ARG A 344 10.78 -4.62 2.20
C ARG A 344 11.89 -5.66 2.36
N ARG A 345 11.88 -6.43 3.45
CA ARG A 345 12.86 -7.52 3.68
C ARG A 345 12.75 -8.67 2.67
N ARG A 346 11.68 -8.69 1.87
CA ARG A 346 11.34 -9.76 0.92
C ARG A 346 11.42 -9.33 -0.53
N ASP A 347 11.88 -8.10 -0.80
CA ASP A 347 11.91 -7.51 -2.14
C ASP A 347 10.53 -7.59 -2.82
N LEU A 348 9.47 -7.39 -2.03
CA LEU A 348 8.08 -7.41 -2.49
C LEU A 348 7.55 -5.99 -2.66
N PRO A 349 6.77 -5.74 -3.73
CA PRO A 349 6.14 -4.45 -3.94
C PRO A 349 5.10 -4.18 -2.85
N LYS A 350 4.85 -2.90 -2.59
CA LYS A 350 3.73 -2.51 -1.72
C LYS A 350 2.42 -2.93 -2.39
N PRO A 351 1.42 -3.42 -1.62
CA PRO A 351 0.12 -3.76 -2.19
C PRO A 351 -0.46 -2.55 -2.93
N GLY A 352 -0.97 -2.77 -4.14
CA GLY A 352 -1.61 -1.74 -4.96
C GLY A 352 -2.84 -1.14 -4.27
N ARG A 353 -3.40 -0.06 -4.80
CA ARG A 353 -4.61 0.59 -4.25
C ARG A 353 -5.90 -0.18 -4.54
N GLU A 354 -5.85 -1.10 -5.50
CA GLU A 354 -7.01 -1.89 -5.93
C GLU A 354 -7.60 -2.74 -4.79
N PRO A 355 -8.94 -2.79 -4.67
CA PRO A 355 -9.60 -3.62 -3.68
C PRO A 355 -9.38 -5.10 -4.01
N TYR A 356 -9.05 -5.91 -2.99
CA TYR A 356 -8.96 -7.36 -3.14
C TYR A 356 -10.34 -8.05 -3.14
N LEU A 357 -11.31 -7.47 -2.43
CA LEU A 357 -12.66 -8.01 -2.38
C LEU A 357 -13.39 -7.79 -3.71
N GLU A 358 -14.01 -8.85 -4.21
CA GLU A 358 -14.97 -8.75 -5.31
C GLU A 358 -16.33 -8.30 -4.76
N GLN A 359 -16.95 -7.32 -5.42
CA GLN A 359 -18.30 -6.89 -5.11
C GLN A 359 -19.29 -7.78 -5.84
N VAL A 360 -20.08 -8.56 -5.10
CA VAL A 360 -21.20 -9.35 -5.63
C VAL A 360 -22.47 -8.82 -4.97
N GLU A 361 -23.38 -8.28 -5.77
CA GLU A 361 -24.67 -7.71 -5.28
C GLU A 361 -24.47 -6.63 -4.19
N GLY A 362 -23.42 -5.81 -4.32
CA GLY A 362 -23.10 -4.74 -3.36
C GLY A 362 -22.43 -5.21 -2.07
N ILE A 363 -22.08 -6.49 -1.95
CA ILE A 363 -21.38 -7.07 -0.80
C ILE A 363 -19.97 -7.48 -1.23
N GLY A 364 -18.96 -6.96 -0.53
CA GLY A 364 -17.57 -7.36 -0.72
C GLY A 364 -17.34 -8.76 -0.16
N MET A 365 -16.85 -9.67 -1.00
CA MET A 365 -16.52 -11.06 -0.65
C MET A 365 -15.14 -11.45 -1.20
N LEU A 366 -14.49 -12.41 -0.55
CA LEU A 366 -13.21 -12.93 -1.06
C LEU A 366 -13.41 -13.49 -2.47
N PRO A 367 -12.45 -13.30 -3.41
CA PRO A 367 -12.61 -13.75 -4.80
C PRO A 367 -13.04 -15.22 -4.93
N TYR A 368 -12.46 -16.11 -4.13
CA TYR A 368 -12.85 -17.52 -4.11
C TYR A 368 -14.31 -17.73 -3.66
N LEU A 369 -14.75 -17.03 -2.62
CA LEU A 369 -16.12 -17.11 -2.12
C LEU A 369 -17.11 -16.44 -3.07
N ALA A 370 -16.69 -15.41 -3.82
CA ALA A 370 -17.49 -14.81 -4.88
C ALA A 370 -17.76 -15.82 -6.02
N ILE A 371 -16.79 -16.66 -6.38
CA ILE A 371 -17.00 -17.77 -7.33
C ILE A 371 -18.02 -18.77 -6.79
N ILE A 372 -17.95 -19.11 -5.50
CA ILE A 372 -18.93 -20.03 -4.87
C ILE A 372 -20.32 -19.39 -4.85
N ARG A 373 -20.44 -18.10 -4.52
CA ARG A 373 -21.70 -17.37 -4.54
C ARG A 373 -22.38 -17.44 -5.90
N ARG A 374 -21.62 -17.29 -6.99
CA ARG A 374 -22.14 -17.43 -8.37
C ARG A 374 -22.69 -18.83 -8.68
N LYS A 375 -22.29 -19.87 -7.94
CA LYS A 375 -22.81 -21.24 -8.07
C LYS A 375 -24.08 -21.49 -7.24
N LEU A 376 -24.47 -20.55 -6.37
CA LEU A 376 -25.63 -20.67 -5.48
C LEU A 376 -26.65 -19.56 -5.77
N PRO A 377 -27.16 -19.41 -7.01
CA PRO A 377 -28.09 -18.32 -7.35
C PRO A 377 -29.42 -18.40 -6.57
N ASP A 378 -29.82 -19.62 -6.16
CA ASP A 378 -31.10 -19.88 -5.51
C ASP A 378 -31.16 -19.41 -4.04
N VAL A 379 -30.03 -19.03 -3.45
CA VAL A 379 -29.97 -18.48 -2.09
C VAL A 379 -30.05 -16.96 -2.18
N PRO A 380 -31.17 -16.33 -1.74
CA PRO A 380 -31.32 -14.89 -1.78
C PRO A 380 -30.42 -14.19 -0.75
N PHE A 381 -29.96 -12.99 -1.08
CA PHE A 381 -29.27 -12.08 -0.15
C PHE A 381 -30.19 -10.88 0.11
N ASN A 382 -30.66 -10.73 1.34
CA ASN A 382 -31.41 -9.53 1.72
C ASN A 382 -30.44 -8.41 2.13
N GLU A 383 -30.84 -7.15 1.92
CA GLU A 383 -30.13 -6.00 2.46
C GLU A 383 -30.00 -6.10 3.99
N PRO A 384 -28.91 -5.57 4.60
CA PRO A 384 -28.71 -5.64 6.03
C PRO A 384 -29.88 -4.99 6.77
N ILE A 385 -30.71 -5.82 7.39
CA ILE A 385 -31.88 -5.41 8.14
C ILE A 385 -31.43 -4.42 9.22
N ARG A 386 -31.95 -3.18 9.15
CA ARG A 386 -31.86 -2.21 10.25
C ARG A 386 -32.41 -2.92 11.49
N ARG A 387 -31.65 -2.92 12.59
CA ARG A 387 -31.86 -3.66 13.87
C ARG A 387 -33.26 -3.66 14.51
N THR A 388 -34.27 -3.06 13.89
CA THR A 388 -35.63 -2.85 14.41
C THR A 388 -36.65 -3.93 14.03
N GLU A 389 -36.40 -4.81 13.06
CA GLU A 389 -37.33 -5.91 12.72
C GLU A 389 -36.68 -7.26 13.04
N ARG A 390 -37.18 -7.89 14.12
CA ARG A 390 -36.60 -9.06 14.78
C ARG A 390 -37.07 -10.40 14.22
N GLU A 391 -37.68 -10.40 13.04
CA GLU A 391 -38.13 -11.59 12.33
C GLU A 391 -37.51 -11.60 10.93
N ALA A 392 -36.18 -11.59 10.87
CA ALA A 392 -35.47 -12.02 9.67
C ALA A 392 -35.56 -13.54 9.60
N ASP A 393 -35.87 -14.09 8.42
CA ASP A 393 -35.69 -15.52 8.15
C ASP A 393 -34.26 -15.92 8.51
N LEU A 394 -34.11 -16.53 9.69
CA LEU A 394 -32.84 -16.91 10.30
C LEU A 394 -31.94 -17.65 9.31
N CYS A 395 -32.54 -18.46 8.43
CA CYS A 395 -31.86 -19.28 7.42
C CYS A 395 -31.03 -18.48 6.41
N GLU A 396 -31.45 -17.29 5.99
CA GLU A 396 -30.80 -16.55 4.90
C GLU A 396 -29.59 -15.72 5.39
N GLY A 397 -29.70 -15.16 6.61
CA GLY A 397 -28.63 -14.36 7.22
C GLY A 397 -27.34 -15.15 7.51
N PHE A 398 -27.44 -16.43 7.86
CA PHE A 398 -26.28 -17.26 8.20
C PHE A 398 -25.34 -17.50 7.01
N VAL A 399 -25.89 -17.74 5.81
CA VAL A 399 -25.09 -17.99 4.61
C VAL A 399 -24.37 -16.72 4.19
N GLN A 400 -25.08 -15.58 4.23
CA GLN A 400 -24.52 -14.27 3.96
C GLN A 400 -23.37 -13.93 4.92
N GLU A 401 -23.52 -14.22 6.22
CA GLU A 401 -22.48 -13.98 7.21
C GLU A 401 -21.25 -14.86 6.99
N LYS A 402 -21.42 -16.15 6.70
CA LYS A 402 -20.29 -17.07 6.43
C LYS A 402 -19.52 -16.71 5.15
N LEU A 403 -20.20 -16.20 4.12
CA LEU A 403 -19.56 -15.79 2.86
C LEU A 403 -18.89 -14.42 2.95
N ARG A 404 -19.50 -13.49 3.68
CA ARG A 404 -18.97 -12.13 3.87
C ARG A 404 -17.80 -12.12 4.85
N ASN A 405 -17.92 -12.87 5.95
CA ASN A 405 -17.01 -12.82 7.08
C ASN A 405 -16.45 -14.21 7.43
N PRO A 406 -15.65 -14.84 6.56
CA PRO A 406 -15.07 -16.15 6.86
C PRO A 406 -14.05 -16.06 7.99
N CYS A 407 -14.18 -16.93 8.99
CA CYS A 407 -13.17 -17.09 10.04
C CYS A 407 -11.90 -17.70 9.47
N LEU A 408 -10.79 -16.98 9.51
CA LEU A 408 -9.49 -17.44 9.03
C LEU A 408 -8.82 -18.39 10.05
N LEU A 409 -9.32 -19.62 10.16
CA LEU A 409 -8.81 -20.68 11.03
C LEU A 409 -8.72 -22.02 10.29
N GLU A 410 -7.59 -22.72 10.40
CA GLU A 410 -7.43 -24.07 9.84
C GLU A 410 -7.32 -25.14 10.93
N LEU A 411 -7.87 -26.31 10.60
CA LEU A 411 -7.87 -27.48 11.48
C LEU A 411 -6.49 -28.16 11.53
N ILE A 412 -5.61 -27.92 10.55
CA ILE A 412 -4.23 -28.43 10.52
C ILE A 412 -3.44 -28.01 11.76
N TRP A 413 -3.74 -26.84 12.32
CA TRP A 413 -3.10 -26.37 13.55
C TRP A 413 -3.38 -27.34 14.70
N SER A 414 -4.64 -27.74 14.86
CA SER A 414 -5.06 -28.68 15.90
C SER A 414 -4.46 -30.06 15.69
N TYR A 415 -4.36 -30.52 14.44
CA TYR A 415 -3.72 -31.80 14.11
C TYR A 415 -2.28 -31.87 14.64
N TRP A 416 -1.49 -30.83 14.40
CA TRP A 416 -0.09 -30.81 14.84
C TRP A 416 0.05 -30.70 16.36
N HIS A 417 -0.86 -30.02 17.07
CA HIS A 417 -0.87 -30.00 18.54
C HIS A 417 -1.32 -31.32 19.17
N GLU A 418 -2.17 -32.09 18.51
CA GLU A 418 -2.48 -33.48 18.89
C GLU A 418 -1.24 -34.39 18.75
N GLU A 419 -0.55 -34.32 17.61
CA GLU A 419 0.68 -35.08 17.36
C GLU A 419 1.85 -34.62 18.27
N CYS A 420 1.78 -33.38 18.75
CA CYS A 420 2.70 -32.83 19.75
C CYS A 420 2.57 -33.49 21.13
N MET A 421 1.53 -34.29 21.37
CA MET A 421 1.17 -34.87 22.66
C MET A 421 0.54 -33.87 23.66
N GLN A 422 0.03 -32.72 23.21
CA GLN A 422 -0.58 -31.73 24.11
C GLN A 422 -1.81 -32.29 24.82
N VAL A 423 -2.75 -32.86 24.06
CA VAL A 423 -4.00 -33.41 24.59
C VAL A 423 -3.72 -34.64 25.45
N GLN A 424 -2.72 -35.44 25.09
CA GLN A 424 -2.26 -36.61 25.81
C GLN A 424 -1.63 -36.22 27.15
N ALA A 425 -0.84 -35.14 27.18
CA ALA A 425 -0.30 -34.58 28.43
C ALA A 425 -1.43 -34.15 29.36
N MET A 426 -2.42 -33.41 28.84
CA MET A 426 -3.58 -33.00 29.63
C MET A 426 -4.36 -34.20 30.16
N ASN A 427 -4.62 -35.21 29.31
CA ASN A 427 -5.34 -36.44 29.69
C ASN A 427 -4.57 -37.31 30.71
N ALA A 428 -3.25 -37.24 30.74
CA ALA A 428 -2.45 -37.93 31.77
C ALA A 428 -2.55 -37.20 33.11
N ILE A 429 -2.50 -35.87 33.10
CA ILE A 429 -2.64 -35.02 34.28
C ILE A 429 -4.04 -35.13 34.88
N THR A 430 -5.10 -35.05 34.06
CA THR A 430 -6.48 -35.17 34.55
C THR A 430 -6.78 -36.56 35.12
N ARG A 431 -6.26 -37.63 34.50
CA ARG A 431 -6.38 -38.98 35.06
C ARG A 431 -5.73 -39.08 36.44
N ARG A 432 -4.52 -38.54 36.58
CA ARG A 432 -3.86 -38.52 37.89
C ARG A 432 -4.64 -37.71 38.92
N PHE A 433 -5.21 -36.57 38.52
CA PHE A 433 -6.06 -35.71 39.35
C PHE A 433 -7.33 -36.44 39.83
N GLN A 434 -7.94 -37.28 38.99
CA GLN A 434 -9.05 -38.17 39.35
C GLN A 434 -8.60 -39.41 40.16
N ASN A 435 -7.35 -39.43 40.63
CA ASN A 435 -6.74 -40.55 41.33
C ASN A 435 -6.74 -41.88 40.54
N MET A 436 -6.66 -41.79 39.21
CA MET A 436 -6.46 -42.95 38.34
C MET A 436 -4.99 -43.10 38.01
N ARG A 437 -4.46 -44.31 38.19
CA ARG A 437 -3.08 -44.65 37.80
C ARG A 437 -2.92 -44.67 36.28
N GLY A 438 -1.74 -44.25 35.82
CA GLY A 438 -1.33 -44.37 34.43
C GLY A 438 -1.19 -45.83 33.98
N THR A 439 -1.13 -46.03 32.67
CA THR A 439 -0.98 -47.36 32.05
C THR A 439 0.46 -47.87 32.08
N ARG A 440 1.45 -47.00 32.35
CA ARG A 440 2.87 -47.33 32.43
C ARG A 440 3.26 -47.64 33.88
N GLN A 441 4.08 -48.67 34.10
CA GLN A 441 4.64 -49.02 35.41
C GLN A 441 6.17 -48.93 35.40
N PRO A 442 6.81 -48.30 36.41
CA PRO A 442 6.18 -47.49 37.45
C PRO A 442 5.53 -46.22 36.86
N ASP A 443 4.44 -45.76 37.48
CA ASP A 443 3.70 -44.58 37.01
C ASP A 443 4.48 -43.30 37.38
N PRO A 444 4.99 -42.53 36.41
CA PRO A 444 5.80 -41.34 36.68
C PRO A 444 5.02 -40.23 37.37
N LEU A 445 3.68 -40.22 37.26
CA LEU A 445 2.82 -39.22 37.89
C LEU A 445 2.26 -39.66 39.23
N ALA A 446 2.65 -40.84 39.75
CA ALA A 446 2.09 -41.36 41.01
C ALA A 446 2.21 -40.38 42.18
N ASN A 447 3.30 -39.60 42.24
CA ASN A 447 3.56 -38.64 43.31
C ASN A 447 3.03 -37.22 43.03
N VAL A 448 2.40 -36.98 41.87
CA VAL A 448 1.83 -35.67 41.55
C VAL A 448 0.51 -35.51 42.28
N GLU A 449 0.46 -34.56 43.21
CA GLU A 449 -0.74 -34.21 43.99
C GLU A 449 -0.97 -32.70 43.92
N VAL A 450 -2.14 -32.29 43.43
CA VAL A 450 -2.53 -30.89 43.36
C VAL A 450 -3.21 -30.50 44.67
N ASN A 451 -2.60 -29.57 45.41
CA ASN A 451 -3.17 -29.09 46.68
C ASN A 451 -4.47 -28.30 46.43
N PRO A 452 -5.56 -28.55 47.18
CA PRO A 452 -6.83 -27.82 47.03
C PRO A 452 -6.71 -26.30 47.25
N LEU A 453 -5.69 -25.82 47.96
CA LEU A 453 -5.44 -24.39 48.17
C LEU A 453 -4.88 -23.68 46.92
N ARG A 454 -4.50 -24.42 45.87
CA ARG A 454 -4.01 -23.83 44.61
C ARG A 454 -5.19 -23.58 43.67
N PRO A 455 -5.27 -22.41 42.99
CA PRO A 455 -6.35 -22.11 42.03
C PRO A 455 -6.50 -23.13 40.90
N LEU A 456 -5.38 -23.76 40.52
CA LEU A 456 -5.35 -24.81 39.50
C LEU A 456 -6.29 -25.99 39.83
N ASN A 457 -6.50 -26.31 41.11
CA ASN A 457 -7.39 -27.40 41.53
C ASN A 457 -8.82 -27.20 41.01
N ASN A 458 -9.38 -26.01 41.21
CA ASN A 458 -10.75 -25.68 40.84
C ASN A 458 -10.93 -25.65 39.32
N LEU A 459 -9.90 -25.15 38.62
CA LEU A 459 -9.87 -25.13 37.15
C LEU A 459 -9.80 -26.54 36.55
N LEU A 460 -8.96 -27.42 37.10
CA LEU A 460 -8.87 -28.82 36.66
C LEU A 460 -10.17 -29.58 36.91
N TRP A 461 -10.80 -29.36 38.07
CA TRP A 461 -12.10 -29.95 38.38
C TRP A 461 -13.17 -29.50 37.37
N GLY A 462 -13.25 -28.20 37.08
CA GLY A 462 -14.16 -27.68 36.05
C GLY A 462 -13.89 -28.24 34.66
N TYR A 463 -12.61 -28.36 34.27
CA TYR A 463 -12.20 -28.95 32.98
C TYR A 463 -12.61 -30.42 32.85
N ILE A 464 -12.55 -31.19 33.94
CA ILE A 464 -12.98 -32.59 33.98
C ILE A 464 -14.50 -32.71 33.90
N GLN A 465 -15.23 -31.88 34.65
CA GLN A 465 -16.71 -31.89 34.63
C GLN A 465 -17.27 -31.53 33.25
N ASP A 466 -16.58 -30.70 32.47
CA ASP A 466 -16.98 -30.32 31.12
C ASP A 466 -16.65 -31.37 30.05
N GLU A 467 -16.14 -32.56 30.42
CA GLU A 467 -15.72 -33.60 29.47
C GLU A 467 -16.78 -33.97 28.43
N GLN A 468 -18.06 -33.95 28.82
CA GLN A 468 -19.20 -34.27 27.94
C GLN A 468 -19.42 -33.25 26.82
N HIS A 469 -19.04 -31.98 27.03
CA HIS A 469 -19.22 -30.91 26.05
C HIS A 469 -17.96 -30.64 25.22
N ARG A 470 -16.86 -31.36 25.46
CA ARG A 470 -15.63 -31.23 24.69
C ARG A 470 -15.65 -32.10 23.44
N LEU A 471 -14.94 -31.64 22.41
CA LEU A 471 -14.72 -32.40 21.19
C LEU A 471 -13.93 -33.68 21.49
N THR A 472 -14.49 -34.80 21.07
CA THR A 472 -13.83 -36.09 21.19
C THR A 472 -12.70 -36.23 20.16
N VAL A 473 -11.67 -36.99 20.52
CA VAL A 473 -10.56 -37.31 19.60
C VAL A 473 -11.08 -38.01 18.33
N ALA A 474 -12.07 -38.89 18.46
CA ALA A 474 -12.69 -39.57 17.32
C ALA A 474 -13.33 -38.57 16.33
N ARG A 475 -14.04 -37.56 16.84
CA ARG A 475 -14.66 -36.53 15.99
C ARG A 475 -13.61 -35.67 15.29
N ARG A 476 -12.58 -35.21 16.02
CA ARG A 476 -11.46 -34.46 15.40
C ARG A 476 -10.75 -35.28 14.34
N ASN A 477 -10.50 -36.56 14.61
CA ASN A 477 -9.82 -37.47 13.68
C ASN A 477 -10.59 -37.70 12.38
N ALA A 478 -11.93 -37.82 12.45
CA ALA A 478 -12.76 -37.93 11.25
C ALA A 478 -12.64 -36.69 10.36
N GLU A 479 -12.59 -35.50 10.97
CA GLU A 479 -12.51 -34.24 10.25
C GLU A 479 -11.10 -33.96 9.70
N TYR A 480 -10.02 -34.40 10.39
CA TYR A 480 -8.67 -34.38 9.81
C TYR A 480 -8.58 -35.22 8.53
N ASP A 481 -9.24 -36.39 8.50
CA ASP A 481 -9.27 -37.27 7.32
C ASP A 481 -10.10 -36.65 6.19
N HIS A 482 -11.22 -36.01 6.53
CA HIS A 482 -12.08 -35.35 5.56
C HIS A 482 -11.43 -34.11 4.92
N HIS A 483 -10.79 -33.25 5.71
CA HIS A 483 -10.17 -32.01 5.22
C HIS A 483 -8.85 -32.25 4.49
N TYR A 484 -8.02 -33.16 5.00
CA TYR A 484 -6.62 -33.30 4.56
C TYR A 484 -6.19 -34.75 4.31
N GLY A 485 -7.04 -35.75 4.55
CA GLY A 485 -6.63 -37.16 4.47
C GLY A 485 -5.65 -37.56 5.58
N LEU A 486 -5.53 -36.74 6.62
CA LEU A 486 -4.65 -36.98 7.76
C LEU A 486 -5.40 -37.78 8.82
N ARG A 487 -4.71 -38.73 9.45
CA ARG A 487 -5.30 -39.56 10.51
C ARG A 487 -4.33 -39.66 11.67
N LEU A 488 -4.84 -39.55 12.88
CA LEU A 488 -4.12 -39.85 14.11
C LEU A 488 -3.92 -41.37 14.22
N LYS A 489 -2.81 -41.78 14.85
CA LYS A 489 -2.56 -43.18 15.21
C LYS A 489 -2.35 -43.28 16.72
N GLY A 490 -3.12 -44.14 17.38
CA GLY A 490 -3.00 -44.35 18.82
C GLY A 490 -4.08 -45.27 19.38
N ARG A 491 -3.93 -45.68 20.64
CA ARG A 491 -4.87 -46.59 21.31
C ARG A 491 -6.27 -46.01 21.48
N ALA A 492 -6.38 -44.68 21.60
CA ALA A 492 -7.65 -43.97 21.76
C ALA A 492 -8.33 -43.62 20.44
N VAL A 493 -7.70 -43.93 19.30
CA VAL A 493 -8.24 -43.66 17.97
C VAL A 493 -8.96 -44.91 17.49
N LEU A 494 -10.27 -44.79 17.27
CA LEU A 494 -11.06 -45.86 16.69
C LEU A 494 -10.80 -45.94 15.18
N ASP A 495 -10.66 -47.15 14.65
CA ASP A 495 -10.70 -47.36 13.21
C ASP A 495 -12.12 -47.10 12.72
N PHE A 496 -12.25 -46.25 11.70
CA PHE A 496 -13.53 -45.92 11.07
C PHE A 496 -13.39 -45.98 9.55
N ARG A 497 -14.53 -46.14 8.87
CA ARG A 497 -14.61 -46.13 7.40
C ARG A 497 -15.19 -44.78 6.98
N PRO A 498 -14.38 -43.82 6.49
CA PRO A 498 -14.91 -42.54 6.01
C PRO A 498 -15.74 -42.75 4.74
N ALA A 499 -16.69 -41.84 4.50
CA ALA A 499 -17.36 -41.74 3.21
C ALA A 499 -16.43 -41.21 2.11
N ASP A 500 -15.50 -40.32 2.48
CA ASP A 500 -14.57 -39.67 1.57
C ASP A 500 -13.27 -39.27 2.30
N THR A 501 -12.12 -39.33 1.62
CA THR A 501 -10.79 -39.04 2.17
C THR A 501 -9.92 -38.31 1.15
N ARG A 502 -9.05 -37.40 1.59
CA ARG A 502 -8.17 -36.60 0.71
C ARG A 502 -6.78 -37.25 0.58
N SER A 503 -6.74 -38.47 0.03
CA SER A 503 -5.51 -39.26 -0.07
C SER A 503 -4.35 -38.57 -0.81
N LYS A 504 -4.64 -37.71 -1.79
CA LYS A 504 -3.64 -36.98 -2.58
C LYS A 504 -3.12 -35.70 -1.92
N PHE A 505 -3.72 -35.23 -0.82
CA PHE A 505 -3.36 -33.94 -0.24
C PHE A 505 -1.89 -33.89 0.18
N VAL A 506 -1.41 -34.91 0.90
CA VAL A 506 -0.02 -34.95 1.39
C VAL A 506 0.98 -34.93 0.23
N GLU A 507 0.71 -35.71 -0.82
CA GLU A 507 1.53 -35.76 -2.04
C GLU A 507 1.59 -34.39 -2.73
N ALA A 508 0.43 -33.77 -2.99
CA ALA A 508 0.33 -32.48 -3.65
C ALA A 508 0.97 -31.35 -2.82
N PHE A 509 0.77 -31.35 -1.51
CA PHE A 509 1.33 -30.33 -0.62
C PHE A 509 2.85 -30.46 -0.49
N HIS A 510 3.38 -31.68 -0.34
CA HIS A 510 4.83 -31.91 -0.35
C HIS A 510 5.46 -31.57 -1.70
N HIS A 511 4.77 -31.86 -2.81
CA HIS A 511 5.19 -31.47 -4.15
C HIS A 511 5.27 -29.94 -4.29
N LEU A 512 4.26 -29.19 -3.79
CA LEU A 512 4.28 -27.73 -3.75
C LEU A 512 5.47 -27.19 -2.95
N LEU A 513 5.68 -27.68 -1.73
CA LEU A 513 6.79 -27.24 -0.87
C LEU A 513 8.15 -27.48 -1.54
N ARG A 514 8.29 -28.59 -2.24
CA ARG A 514 9.48 -28.91 -3.02
C ARG A 514 9.68 -27.98 -4.22
N LEU A 515 8.63 -27.68 -4.97
CA LEU A 515 8.74 -26.71 -6.07
C LEU A 515 9.11 -25.32 -5.57
N CYS A 516 8.64 -24.92 -4.38
CA CYS A 516 9.09 -23.69 -3.74
C CYS A 516 10.60 -23.70 -3.42
N THR A 517 11.20 -24.83 -2.99
CA THR A 517 12.65 -24.87 -2.75
C THR A 517 13.47 -24.74 -4.03
N VAL A 518 13.00 -25.33 -5.12
CA VAL A 518 13.60 -25.16 -6.46
C VAL A 518 13.49 -23.70 -6.90
N PHE A 519 12.31 -23.09 -6.75
CA PHE A 519 12.07 -21.68 -7.04
C PHE A 519 13.01 -20.78 -6.22
N TYR A 520 13.18 -21.01 -4.92
CA TYR A 520 14.07 -20.18 -4.08
C TYR A 520 15.52 -20.20 -4.54
N LYS A 521 16.01 -21.34 -5.04
CA LYS A 521 17.38 -21.42 -5.59
C LYS A 521 17.52 -20.62 -6.87
N GLN A 522 16.52 -20.66 -7.73
CA GLN A 522 16.48 -19.84 -8.94
C GLN A 522 16.36 -18.35 -8.60
N ASP A 523 15.53 -18.01 -7.61
CA ASP A 523 15.29 -16.63 -7.16
C ASP A 523 16.50 -16.02 -6.43
N ASP A 524 17.27 -16.84 -5.72
CA ASP A 524 18.56 -16.45 -5.14
C ASP A 524 19.65 -16.28 -6.20
N ASN A 525 19.54 -17.00 -7.32
CA ASN A 525 20.46 -16.84 -8.43
C ASN A 525 20.08 -15.63 -9.29
N THR A 526 20.68 -14.50 -8.97
CA THR A 526 20.49 -13.23 -9.67
C THR A 526 20.90 -13.23 -11.16
N THR A 527 21.53 -14.29 -11.66
CA THR A 527 21.83 -14.45 -13.09
C THR A 527 20.68 -15.06 -13.89
N VAL A 528 19.63 -15.57 -13.25
CA VAL A 528 18.49 -16.25 -13.88
C VAL A 528 17.19 -15.59 -13.42
N LYS A 529 16.24 -15.40 -14.33
CA LYS A 529 14.87 -15.03 -13.95
C LYS A 529 14.14 -16.29 -13.49
N ALA A 530 13.80 -16.36 -12.20
CA ALA A 530 13.08 -17.49 -11.64
C ALA A 530 11.68 -17.60 -12.26
N ASP A 531 11.26 -18.83 -12.61
CA ASP A 531 9.93 -19.12 -13.12
C ASP A 531 9.05 -19.69 -12.01
N ALA A 532 7.91 -19.04 -11.75
CA ALA A 532 6.93 -19.46 -10.75
C ALA A 532 5.78 -20.28 -11.35
N PHE A 533 5.78 -20.59 -12.65
CA PHE A 533 4.67 -21.31 -13.29
C PHE A 533 4.46 -22.72 -12.72
N GLY A 534 5.55 -23.43 -12.40
CA GLY A 534 5.46 -24.72 -11.70
C GLY A 534 4.78 -24.61 -10.34
N VAL A 535 5.13 -23.57 -9.57
CA VAL A 535 4.50 -23.27 -8.27
C VAL A 535 3.02 -22.95 -8.45
N LEU A 536 2.64 -22.17 -9.47
CA LEU A 536 1.24 -21.85 -9.76
C LEU A 536 0.38 -23.10 -9.99
N ASN A 537 0.88 -24.06 -10.79
CA ASN A 537 0.13 -25.28 -11.07
C ASN A 537 -0.03 -26.15 -9.83
N ALA A 538 1.01 -26.26 -8.99
CA ALA A 538 0.93 -26.99 -7.73
C ALA A 538 -0.03 -26.30 -6.74
N LEU A 539 -0.03 -24.95 -6.68
CA LEU A 539 -1.00 -24.20 -5.86
C LEU A 539 -2.44 -24.46 -6.29
N LYS A 540 -2.71 -24.49 -7.60
CA LYS A 540 -4.02 -24.85 -8.14
C LYS A 540 -4.46 -26.25 -7.75
N GLU A 541 -3.55 -27.23 -7.84
CA GLU A 541 -3.84 -28.61 -7.48
C GLU A 541 -4.18 -28.74 -5.98
N VAL A 542 -3.36 -28.14 -5.10
CA VAL A 542 -3.61 -28.14 -3.66
C VAL A 542 -4.91 -27.39 -3.34
N HIS A 543 -5.16 -26.23 -3.95
CA HIS A 543 -6.40 -25.47 -3.79
C HIS A 543 -7.62 -26.29 -4.17
N LEU A 544 -7.59 -27.01 -5.29
CA LEU A 544 -8.67 -27.90 -5.72
C LEU A 544 -8.93 -29.01 -4.70
N ILE A 545 -7.89 -29.69 -4.22
CA ILE A 545 -8.03 -30.75 -3.19
C ILE A 545 -8.62 -30.18 -1.89
N LEU A 546 -8.14 -29.02 -1.45
CA LEU A 546 -8.66 -28.34 -0.25
C LEU A 546 -10.12 -27.94 -0.43
N SER A 547 -10.50 -27.43 -1.61
CA SER A 547 -11.88 -27.04 -1.91
C SER A 547 -12.85 -28.22 -1.86
N GLN A 548 -12.42 -29.42 -2.28
CA GLN A 548 -13.20 -30.65 -2.12
C GLN A 548 -13.37 -31.02 -0.65
N GLY A 549 -12.43 -30.67 0.23
CA GLY A 549 -12.52 -30.89 1.68
C GLY A 549 -13.31 -29.82 2.43
N ALA A 550 -13.79 -28.76 1.75
CA ALA A 550 -14.51 -27.64 2.37
C ALA A 550 -16.02 -27.89 2.47
N HIS A 551 -16.41 -29.07 2.97
CA HIS A 551 -17.81 -29.49 3.11
C HIS A 551 -18.11 -29.95 4.55
N SER A 552 -19.38 -30.21 4.83
CA SER A 552 -19.86 -30.71 6.14
C SER A 552 -19.60 -29.75 7.31
N GLN A 553 -18.59 -30.01 8.16
CA GLN A 553 -18.28 -29.24 9.37
C GLN A 553 -17.19 -28.18 9.16
N PHE A 554 -16.85 -27.91 7.89
CA PHE A 554 -15.90 -26.86 7.53
C PHE A 554 -16.34 -25.50 8.09
N GLY A 555 -15.41 -24.80 8.74
CA GLY A 555 -15.64 -23.49 9.38
C GLY A 555 -16.09 -23.55 10.84
N ASP A 556 -16.84 -24.57 11.26
CA ASP A 556 -17.41 -24.64 12.62
C ASP A 556 -16.51 -25.43 13.61
N LEU A 557 -15.90 -26.53 13.15
CA LEU A 557 -15.00 -27.33 13.97
C LEU A 557 -13.66 -26.63 14.31
N PRO A 558 -12.98 -25.92 13.37
CA PRO A 558 -11.70 -25.26 13.66
C PRO A 558 -11.73 -24.31 14.88
N PRO A 559 -12.68 -23.36 15.02
CA PRO A 559 -12.73 -22.49 16.19
C PRO A 559 -13.01 -23.27 17.47
N THR A 560 -13.93 -24.24 17.44
CA THR A 560 -14.23 -25.09 18.60
C THR A 560 -12.99 -25.84 19.09
N SER A 561 -12.24 -26.46 18.17
CA SER A 561 -10.99 -27.15 18.51
C SER A 561 -9.90 -26.19 18.99
N ARG A 562 -9.82 -24.98 18.41
CA ARG A 562 -8.87 -23.95 18.82
C ARG A 562 -9.10 -23.51 20.26
N ILE A 563 -10.35 -23.21 20.61
CA ILE A 563 -10.76 -22.79 21.95
C ILE A 563 -10.33 -23.84 22.99
N GLU A 564 -10.67 -25.11 22.76
CA GLU A 564 -10.32 -26.17 23.70
C GLU A 564 -8.81 -26.34 23.90
N MET A 565 -8.04 -26.27 22.81
CA MET A 565 -6.59 -26.40 22.87
C MET A 565 -5.90 -25.18 23.47
N LEU A 566 -6.42 -23.97 23.27
CA LEU A 566 -5.94 -22.77 23.96
C LEU A 566 -6.19 -22.87 25.47
N ILE A 567 -7.36 -23.36 25.90
CA ILE A 567 -7.65 -23.64 27.31
C ILE A 567 -6.62 -24.62 27.89
N GLN A 568 -6.33 -25.71 27.19
CA GLN A 568 -5.31 -26.68 27.62
C GLN A 568 -3.92 -26.04 27.72
N GLN A 569 -3.50 -25.25 26.73
CA GLN A 569 -2.22 -24.54 26.75
C GLN A 569 -2.15 -23.59 27.94
N TRP A 570 -3.23 -22.85 28.23
CA TRP A 570 -3.26 -21.94 29.38
C TRP A 570 -3.18 -22.69 30.70
N LEU A 571 -3.95 -23.77 30.86
CA LEU A 571 -3.85 -24.63 32.04
C LEU A 571 -2.43 -25.17 32.23
N LEU A 572 -1.78 -25.63 31.16
CA LEU A 572 -0.40 -26.12 31.22
C LEU A 572 0.62 -24.99 31.48
N SER A 573 0.37 -23.76 31.03
CA SER A 573 1.25 -22.62 31.26
C SER A 573 1.33 -22.18 32.73
N ARG A 574 0.39 -22.65 33.56
CA ARG A 574 0.27 -22.28 34.97
C ARG A 574 1.57 -22.56 35.75
N PRO A 575 2.08 -21.59 36.52
CA PRO A 575 3.34 -21.74 37.25
C PRO A 575 3.32 -22.88 38.26
N GLU A 576 2.15 -23.27 38.75
CA GLU A 576 1.94 -24.40 39.66
C GLU A 576 2.52 -25.71 39.09
N PHE A 577 2.46 -25.92 37.77
CA PHE A 577 3.05 -27.11 37.13
C PHE A 577 4.59 -27.15 37.17
N ARG A 578 5.28 -26.08 37.58
CA ARG A 578 6.73 -26.09 37.84
C ARG A 578 7.11 -26.96 39.03
N GLU A 579 6.24 -27.03 40.03
CA GLU A 579 6.50 -27.80 41.25
C GLU A 579 6.32 -29.30 41.01
N PHE A 580 5.41 -29.67 40.10
CA PHE A 580 5.01 -31.05 39.87
C PHE A 580 5.75 -31.74 38.71
N LEU A 581 6.17 -30.98 37.70
CA LEU A 581 6.79 -31.51 36.49
C LEU A 581 8.27 -31.11 36.40
N PRO A 582 9.17 -32.05 36.07
CA PRO A 582 10.61 -31.79 35.95
C PRO A 582 10.91 -31.01 34.67
N THR A 583 10.75 -29.69 34.75
CA THR A 583 11.01 -28.78 33.62
C THR A 583 12.46 -28.33 33.55
N ARG A 584 12.91 -28.03 32.32
CA ARG A 584 14.29 -27.61 32.03
C ARG A 584 14.31 -26.10 31.78
N VAL A 585 14.52 -25.32 32.84
CA VAL A 585 14.44 -23.84 32.79
C VAL A 585 15.43 -23.20 31.80
N MET A 586 16.59 -23.81 31.57
CA MET A 586 17.59 -23.29 30.62
C MET A 586 17.22 -23.45 29.14
N VAL A 587 16.18 -24.23 28.82
CA VAL A 587 15.71 -24.34 27.43
C VAL A 587 14.74 -23.20 27.15
N ALA A 588 15.13 -22.29 26.25
CA ALA A 588 14.31 -21.15 25.86
C ALA A 588 13.16 -21.59 24.94
N TYR A 589 12.02 -21.92 25.53
CA TYR A 589 10.77 -22.10 24.79
C TYR A 589 10.12 -20.74 24.52
N PRO A 590 9.50 -20.53 23.34
CA PRO A 590 8.79 -19.29 23.04
C PRO A 590 7.55 -19.13 23.92
N GLU A 591 6.80 -20.22 24.16
CA GLU A 591 5.55 -20.19 24.92
C GLU A 591 5.68 -21.03 26.22
N PRO A 592 5.16 -20.56 27.37
CA PRO A 592 5.37 -21.21 28.67
C PRO A 592 4.78 -22.61 28.83
N TRP A 593 3.77 -23.01 28.04
CA TRP A 593 3.16 -24.33 28.16
C TRP A 593 4.01 -25.44 27.50
N MET A 594 4.88 -25.07 26.55
CA MET A 594 5.70 -26.03 25.80
C MET A 594 6.67 -26.77 26.71
N ASP A 595 7.17 -26.12 27.76
CA ASP A 595 8.09 -26.72 28.72
C ASP A 595 7.44 -27.89 29.49
N ARG A 596 6.14 -27.77 29.85
CA ARG A 596 5.37 -28.80 30.55
C ARG A 596 5.11 -29.98 29.66
N VAL A 597 4.73 -29.74 28.40
CA VAL A 597 4.48 -30.81 27.44
C VAL A 597 5.77 -31.57 27.16
N ASP A 598 6.90 -30.89 26.98
CA ASP A 598 8.18 -31.55 26.74
C ASP A 598 8.68 -32.34 27.96
N ALA A 599 8.50 -31.81 29.18
CA ALA A 599 8.76 -32.54 30.41
C ALA A 599 7.86 -33.79 30.54
N MET A 600 6.58 -33.66 30.19
CA MET A 600 5.63 -34.79 30.17
C MET A 600 6.03 -35.86 29.16
N LYS A 601 6.47 -35.47 27.96
CA LYS A 601 6.95 -36.41 26.95
C LYS A 601 8.14 -37.23 27.45
N LYS A 602 9.10 -36.58 28.11
CA LYS A 602 10.26 -37.24 28.74
C LYS A 602 9.84 -38.17 29.89
N LEU A 603 8.98 -37.70 30.80
CA LEU A 603 8.47 -38.51 31.91
C LEU A 603 7.77 -39.78 31.46
N GLN A 604 6.96 -39.68 30.40
CA GLN A 604 6.15 -40.78 29.90
C GLN A 604 6.92 -41.70 28.92
N GLY A 605 8.10 -41.29 28.46
CA GLY A 605 8.85 -41.96 27.40
C GLY A 605 8.11 -41.94 26.06
N TRP A 606 7.51 -40.80 25.73
CA TRP A 606 6.90 -40.53 24.42
C TRP A 606 7.98 -40.08 23.42
N SER A 607 7.62 -39.25 22.43
CA SER A 607 8.57 -38.79 21.42
C SER A 607 9.63 -37.85 22.00
N ASP A 608 10.89 -38.03 21.59
CA ASP A 608 12.00 -37.13 21.98
C ASP A 608 12.06 -35.82 21.18
N THR A 609 11.26 -35.68 20.13
CA THR A 609 11.20 -34.47 19.30
C THR A 609 10.67 -33.29 20.11
N SER A 610 11.35 -32.14 20.06
CA SER A 610 10.89 -30.92 20.73
C SER A 610 9.50 -30.46 20.25
N VAL A 611 8.68 -30.02 21.21
CA VAL A 611 7.34 -29.42 21.01
C VAL A 611 7.37 -28.23 20.04
N VAL A 612 8.47 -27.46 20.01
CA VAL A 612 8.63 -26.29 19.15
C VAL A 612 8.46 -26.63 17.67
N HIS A 613 8.91 -27.81 17.23
CA HIS A 613 8.76 -28.21 15.83
C HIS A 613 7.28 -28.45 15.46
N PHE A 614 6.50 -29.07 16.33
CA PHE A 614 5.06 -29.27 16.10
C PHE A 614 4.29 -27.95 16.13
N HIS A 615 4.64 -27.05 17.05
CA HIS A 615 4.07 -25.70 17.07
C HIS A 615 4.36 -24.94 15.76
N ASN A 616 5.60 -24.99 15.26
CA ASN A 616 5.95 -24.36 14.00
C ASN A 616 5.20 -24.98 12.82
N LEU A 617 5.02 -26.30 12.79
CA LEU A 617 4.19 -26.96 11.78
C LEU A 617 2.72 -26.52 11.84
N ALA A 618 2.18 -26.33 13.05
CA ALA A 618 0.83 -25.84 13.28
C ALA A 618 0.65 -24.42 12.72
N VAL A 619 1.51 -23.49 13.13
CA VAL A 619 1.42 -22.07 12.76
C VAL A 619 1.71 -21.85 11.28
N PHE A 620 2.82 -22.39 10.77
CA PHE A 620 3.19 -22.23 9.37
C PHE A 620 2.24 -22.98 8.44
N GLY A 621 1.79 -24.17 8.85
CA GLY A 621 0.79 -24.94 8.11
C GLY A 621 -0.53 -24.19 7.98
N GLU A 622 -1.02 -23.58 9.07
CA GLU A 622 -2.25 -22.77 9.03
C GLU A 622 -2.12 -21.58 8.08
N GLN A 623 -1.04 -20.80 8.18
CA GLN A 623 -0.81 -19.64 7.31
C GLN A 623 -0.76 -20.04 5.81
N LEU A 624 -0.02 -21.10 5.50
CA LEU A 624 0.08 -21.61 4.13
C LEU A 624 -1.27 -22.14 3.63
N LEU A 625 -1.97 -22.98 4.39
CA LEU A 625 -3.23 -23.55 3.93
C LEU A 625 -4.35 -22.51 3.83
N LEU A 626 -4.43 -21.52 4.72
CA LEU A 626 -5.37 -20.41 4.60
C LEU A 626 -5.16 -19.62 3.31
N SER A 627 -3.90 -19.29 3.01
CA SER A 627 -3.57 -18.53 1.80
C SER A 627 -3.84 -19.32 0.52
N ILE A 628 -3.71 -20.65 0.55
CA ILE A 628 -4.07 -21.52 -0.58
C ILE A 628 -5.59 -21.69 -0.67
N ARG A 629 -6.29 -21.87 0.44
CA ARG A 629 -7.75 -22.11 0.44
C ARG A 629 -8.54 -20.89 -0.02
N TYR A 630 -8.18 -19.71 0.50
CA TYR A 630 -8.92 -18.48 0.23
C TYR A 630 -8.36 -17.67 -0.96
N GLY A 631 -7.14 -17.97 -1.42
CA GLY A 631 -6.63 -17.45 -2.69
C GLY A 631 -7.36 -18.10 -3.85
N ALA A 632 -7.98 -17.33 -4.74
CA ALA A 632 -8.72 -17.83 -5.91
C ALA A 632 -7.79 -18.40 -7.00
N TRP A 633 -6.99 -19.41 -6.66
CA TRP A 633 -5.98 -19.98 -7.55
C TRP A 633 -6.59 -20.60 -8.82
N SER A 634 -7.85 -21.03 -8.77
CA SER A 634 -8.55 -21.59 -9.93
C SER A 634 -8.68 -20.61 -11.11
N THR A 635 -8.73 -19.30 -10.86
CA THR A 635 -8.86 -18.26 -11.89
C THR A 635 -7.53 -17.59 -12.25
N ALA A 636 -6.46 -17.88 -11.49
CA ALA A 636 -5.15 -17.31 -11.72
C ALA A 636 -4.49 -17.96 -12.96
N PHE A 637 -4.10 -17.18 -13.97
CA PHE A 637 -3.37 -17.69 -15.13
C PHE A 637 -1.91 -17.21 -15.18
N GLU A 638 -1.64 -16.06 -14.59
CA GLU A 638 -0.31 -15.45 -14.59
C GLU A 638 0.58 -15.99 -13.46
N PRO A 639 1.88 -16.25 -13.73
CA PRO A 639 2.81 -16.72 -12.72
C PRO A 639 3.15 -15.67 -11.65
N THR A 640 2.85 -14.40 -11.89
CA THR A 640 3.16 -13.27 -10.99
C THR A 640 2.58 -13.47 -9.57
N GLN A 641 1.35 -13.98 -9.47
CA GLN A 641 0.71 -14.24 -8.17
C GLN A 641 1.43 -15.35 -7.39
N ALA A 642 1.78 -16.46 -8.07
CA ALA A 642 2.52 -17.56 -7.46
C ALA A 642 3.95 -17.15 -7.10
N PHE A 643 4.57 -16.27 -7.89
CA PHE A 643 5.87 -15.69 -7.60
C PHE A 643 5.84 -14.88 -6.30
N ASN A 644 4.89 -13.96 -6.18
CA ASN A 644 4.71 -13.15 -4.98
C ASN A 644 4.36 -14.03 -3.77
N PHE A 645 3.56 -15.07 -3.95
CA PHE A 645 3.25 -16.05 -2.90
C PHE A 645 4.51 -16.73 -2.38
N ALA A 646 5.32 -17.28 -3.29
CA ALA A 646 6.53 -18.02 -2.92
C ALA A 646 7.50 -17.12 -2.16
N ARG A 647 7.71 -15.87 -2.60
CA ARG A 647 8.53 -14.89 -1.87
C ARG A 647 7.92 -14.50 -0.52
N PHE A 648 6.63 -14.17 -0.47
CA PHE A 648 5.96 -13.71 0.75
C PHE A 648 6.01 -14.78 1.85
N TRP A 649 5.74 -16.04 1.50
CA TRP A 649 5.69 -17.17 2.43
C TRP A 649 7.00 -17.95 2.52
N ARG A 650 8.11 -17.42 2.01
CA ARG A 650 9.42 -18.11 2.04
C ARG A 650 9.89 -18.57 3.44
N PRO A 651 9.83 -17.78 4.52
CA PRO A 651 10.21 -18.27 5.85
C PRO A 651 9.20 -19.32 6.35
N GLN A 652 7.94 -19.14 5.95
CA GLN A 652 6.78 -20.01 6.03
C GLN A 652 7.12 -21.46 5.65
N VAL A 653 7.41 -21.58 4.36
CA VAL A 653 7.71 -22.81 3.64
C VAL A 653 8.99 -23.46 4.18
N LEU A 654 10.09 -22.71 4.30
CA LEU A 654 11.36 -23.27 4.75
C LEU A 654 11.29 -23.70 6.22
N GLY A 655 10.62 -22.93 7.07
CA GLY A 655 10.36 -23.26 8.48
C GLY A 655 9.52 -24.52 8.61
N TYR A 656 8.47 -24.66 7.79
CA TYR A 656 7.66 -25.87 7.74
C TYR A 656 8.48 -27.09 7.31
N ILE A 657 9.27 -26.99 6.23
CA ILE A 657 10.13 -28.10 5.76
C ILE A 657 11.12 -28.54 6.83
N HIS A 658 11.78 -27.59 7.49
CA HIS A 658 12.72 -27.88 8.56
C HIS A 658 12.03 -28.55 9.76
N ALA A 659 10.90 -28.00 10.22
CA ALA A 659 10.14 -28.56 11.33
C ALA A 659 9.57 -29.95 10.99
N TYR A 660 9.15 -30.17 9.76
CA TYR A 660 8.64 -31.45 9.26
C TYR A 660 9.75 -32.50 9.30
N ARG A 661 10.94 -32.19 8.76
CA ARG A 661 12.11 -33.06 8.85
C ARG A 661 12.47 -33.39 10.30
N ALA A 662 12.47 -32.39 11.18
CA ALA A 662 12.77 -32.60 12.60
C ALA A 662 11.77 -33.55 13.27
N ALA A 663 10.48 -33.44 12.94
CA ALA A 663 9.42 -34.29 13.49
C ALA A 663 9.38 -35.70 12.87
N THR A 664 9.30 -35.81 11.55
CA THR A 664 9.05 -37.07 10.84
C THR A 664 10.32 -37.77 10.35
N GLY A 665 11.42 -37.03 10.18
CA GLY A 665 12.68 -37.53 9.61
C GLY A 665 12.75 -37.46 8.08
N VAL A 666 11.66 -37.08 7.40
CA VAL A 666 11.60 -37.01 5.93
C VAL A 666 12.13 -35.67 5.43
N GLU A 667 12.97 -35.70 4.40
CA GLU A 667 13.55 -34.52 3.77
C GLU A 667 12.76 -34.11 2.52
N LEU A 668 11.97 -33.03 2.64
CA LEU A 668 11.18 -32.50 1.52
C LEU A 668 11.99 -31.59 0.57
N GLY A 669 13.20 -31.17 0.98
CA GLY A 669 14.03 -30.22 0.25
C GLY A 669 14.98 -30.81 -0.79
N ALA A 670 14.93 -32.12 -1.04
CA ALA A 670 15.89 -32.81 -1.90
C ALA A 670 15.77 -32.40 -3.39
N GLU A 671 16.93 -32.20 -4.03
CA GLU A 671 17.08 -31.60 -5.37
C GLU A 671 16.70 -32.53 -6.53
N THR A 672 16.84 -33.84 -6.36
CA THR A 672 16.77 -34.79 -7.48
C THR A 672 15.35 -35.02 -7.95
N VAL A 673 14.91 -34.42 -9.06
CA VAL A 673 13.54 -34.52 -9.63
C VAL A 673 13.01 -35.96 -9.68
N GLU A 674 13.91 -36.94 -9.83
CA GLU A 674 13.61 -38.38 -9.90
C GLU A 674 13.22 -39.06 -8.57
N THR A 675 13.50 -38.47 -7.41
CA THR A 675 13.00 -39.03 -6.13
C THR A 675 11.51 -38.76 -6.01
N ARG A 676 10.71 -39.82 -6.03
CA ARG A 676 9.27 -39.80 -5.78
C ARG A 676 8.98 -39.03 -4.48
N VAL A 677 8.03 -38.11 -4.53
CA VAL A 677 7.59 -37.34 -3.35
C VAL A 677 7.03 -38.33 -2.33
N ASP A 678 7.56 -38.31 -1.10
CA ASP A 678 7.06 -39.16 -0.03
C ASP A 678 5.66 -38.69 0.39
N SER A 679 4.66 -39.51 0.11
CA SER A 679 3.26 -39.29 0.43
C SER A 679 2.79 -40.10 1.65
N THR A 680 3.72 -40.66 2.42
CA THR A 680 3.37 -41.38 3.65
C THR A 680 2.74 -40.44 4.69
N LEU A 681 1.72 -40.95 5.38
CA LEU A 681 1.01 -40.18 6.40
C LEU A 681 1.95 -39.79 7.56
N PRO A 682 1.93 -38.53 8.04
CA PRO A 682 2.79 -38.07 9.12
C PRO A 682 2.67 -38.92 10.39
N SER A 683 1.45 -39.31 10.77
CA SER A 683 1.22 -40.17 11.94
C SER A 683 1.91 -41.53 11.86
N VAL A 684 2.01 -42.11 10.66
CA VAL A 684 2.72 -43.38 10.43
C VAL A 684 4.22 -43.18 10.59
N LEU A 685 4.76 -42.07 10.09
CA LEU A 685 6.17 -41.71 10.26
C LEU A 685 6.51 -41.49 11.73
N LEU A 686 5.66 -40.75 12.46
CA LEU A 686 5.81 -40.51 13.89
C LEU A 686 5.74 -41.82 14.70
N GLN A 687 4.82 -42.72 14.35
CA GLN A 687 4.71 -44.04 15.00
C GLN A 687 5.97 -44.89 14.75
N ARG A 688 6.48 -44.92 13.51
CA ARG A 688 7.72 -45.64 13.18
C ARG A 688 8.91 -45.09 13.98
N ARG A 689 9.00 -43.77 14.11
CA ARG A 689 10.06 -43.12 14.87
C ARG A 689 9.97 -43.41 16.37
N LEU A 690 8.76 -43.33 16.94
CA LEU A 690 8.53 -43.69 18.34
C LEU A 690 8.90 -45.16 18.60
N ALA A 691 8.52 -46.06 17.70
CA ALA A 691 8.89 -47.48 17.80
C ALA A 691 10.41 -47.71 17.67
N ALA A 692 11.10 -46.94 16.82
CA ALA A 692 12.55 -47.00 16.71
C ALA A 692 13.24 -46.48 18.00
N GLN A 693 12.75 -45.37 18.56
CA GLN A 693 13.23 -44.81 19.83
C GLN A 693 13.09 -45.81 20.98
N GLN A 694 11.93 -46.47 21.08
CA GLN A 694 11.68 -47.51 22.09
C GLN A 694 12.51 -48.78 21.91
N ARG A 695 13.06 -49.04 20.71
CA ARG A 695 14.01 -50.15 20.49
C ARG A 695 15.44 -49.77 20.88
N SER A 696 15.76 -48.47 20.88
CA SER A 696 17.09 -47.95 21.18
C SER A 696 17.29 -47.56 22.64
N ALA A 697 16.20 -47.30 23.37
CA ALA A 697 16.16 -47.08 24.81
C ALA A 697 16.03 -48.41 25.55
#